data_AF-A0A9D2IVM9-F1
#
_entry.id   AF-A0A9D2IVM9-F1
#
_cell.length_a   1.000
_cell.length_b   1.000
_cell.length_c   1.000
_cell.angle_alpha   90.00
_cell.angle_beta   90.00
_cell.angle_gamma   90.00
#
_symmetry.space_group_name_H-M   'P 1'
#
loop_
_entity.id
_entity.type
_entity.pdbx_description
1 polymer ?
#
loop_
_entity_poly.entity_id
_entity_poly.type
_entity_poly.pdbx_seq_one_letter_code
_entity_poly.pdbx_strand_id
1 'polypeptide(L)'
;MRKKWNRGFTTPELVIVIVVIVILAAVLIPTFIILANNQGEGEPSDPEVAADITLATNMNEALSASDTVPASMSDLVVVLEGSGYRIDNLSPAAEGNVFLWNQTTNRISYIGSDGTVLYTEDVLPTVFTASPEFWLTVRSRAEMEEWANLSYYFAADITQPLTFTSASSINTGDYMAGDVTYAFEEEASVTVEGTLTSLTVNAPNATVSNYSSVSAVSLVNAADDAYHEYGYVRGTLALADSLAGTVVIGQEGTVVEVDASQAAADATIDNRGYILSLTAGENASRITNNGYIGNAADLGLENAASLTYTISNASDLSRLRDKINNGIRMENVTYLLTADIDLSGADWIPMGPETNPFTGTFDGQGHTINGLTSLCLFGYVGAGTTVRDLVFTNVSTILPPVAACVYGSVTAPTTFSNIQVNGTISSDVISVSGLVGILRSTETELPSSMKQSPEVIIENCTNNASASCVGYTRAAGFVVTVYGVNLVVRDCVNNGDLSVTNYTREAHAGGIVGFVLPSGLGESGSLNRNNFTVRIENCTNNGAVSGMVGMSAGNYVGGIVGASTNGRLEIVGCTNSGDVASRNSAGGDTTNAGGIVGRISGNVQIDDCDVTGSVSATAERTGTTVYAGGAIGYFNYGISGGVSLENVLVAGNVTANGQGTSACVAGGLVGFNNNRNNRVTVTECTVGANVAVTASGAEENCAALVAGRNASGTLTIVSVTVAEGGTLVYGSENASLGLTQTSVEGGYIRYERAAG
;
A
#
# COMPACT_ATOMS: atom_id res chain seq x y z
N MET A 1 36.47 -13.31 -15.93
CA MET A 1 36.43 -13.16 -17.41
C MET A 1 35.30 -12.21 -17.76
N ARG A 2 35.59 -10.98 -18.21
CA ARG A 2 34.57 -10.01 -18.64
C ARG A 2 34.06 -10.39 -20.04
N LYS A 3 32.79 -10.76 -20.17
CA LYS A 3 32.10 -10.91 -21.47
C LYS A 3 31.69 -9.51 -21.96
N LYS A 4 32.30 -9.02 -23.04
CA LYS A 4 31.85 -7.81 -23.77
C LYS A 4 30.58 -8.16 -24.54
N TRP A 5 29.49 -7.43 -24.29
CA TRP A 5 28.31 -7.43 -25.13
C TRP A 5 28.48 -6.37 -26.22
N ASN A 6 28.96 -6.76 -27.39
CA ASN A 6 28.81 -5.95 -28.60
C ASN A 6 27.55 -6.44 -29.32
N ARG A 7 26.39 -5.86 -29.02
CA ARG A 7 25.25 -5.90 -29.96
C ARG A 7 25.26 -4.57 -30.72
N GLY A 8 25.77 -4.59 -31.95
CA GLY A 8 25.56 -3.48 -32.87
C GLY A 8 24.08 -3.47 -33.29
N PHE A 9 23.49 -2.28 -33.36
CA PHE A 9 22.13 -2.09 -33.87
C PHE A 9 21.99 -2.73 -35.25
N THR A 10 20.90 -3.45 -35.47
CA THR A 10 20.52 -3.91 -36.80
C THR A 10 20.16 -2.70 -37.67
N THR A 11 20.35 -2.79 -38.98
CA THR A 11 20.06 -1.68 -39.91
C THR A 11 18.64 -1.09 -39.74
N PRO A 12 17.58 -1.86 -39.46
CA PRO A 12 16.26 -1.30 -39.14
C PRO A 12 16.22 -0.50 -37.83
N GLU A 13 16.89 -0.97 -36.77
CA GLU A 13 16.96 -0.27 -35.48
C GLU A 13 17.74 1.05 -35.60
N LEU A 14 18.81 1.06 -36.40
CA LEU A 14 19.58 2.28 -36.67
C LEU A 14 18.75 3.31 -37.45
N VAL A 15 17.93 2.87 -38.40
CA VAL A 15 17.02 3.74 -39.16
C VAL A 15 15.94 4.31 -38.25
N ILE A 16 15.37 3.52 -37.33
CA ILE A 16 14.39 4.02 -36.36
C ILE A 16 15.03 5.05 -35.43
N VAL A 17 16.23 4.79 -34.91
CA VAL A 17 16.95 5.75 -34.05
C VAL A 17 17.25 7.05 -34.81
N ILE A 18 17.71 6.97 -36.06
CA ILE A 18 17.96 8.16 -36.88
C ILE A 18 16.65 8.91 -37.18
N VAL A 19 15.57 8.21 -37.49
CA VAL A 19 14.26 8.83 -37.74
C VAL A 19 13.72 9.50 -36.48
N VAL A 20 13.84 8.87 -35.31
CA VAL A 20 13.44 9.46 -34.02
C VAL A 20 14.30 10.68 -33.69
N ILE A 21 15.62 10.61 -33.90
CA ILE A 21 16.51 11.76 -33.70
C ILE A 21 16.17 12.89 -34.69
N VAL A 22 15.87 12.58 -35.95
CA VAL A 22 15.47 13.56 -36.96
C VAL A 22 14.11 14.17 -36.65
N ILE A 23 13.16 13.39 -36.11
CA ILE A 23 11.85 13.91 -35.67
C ILE A 23 12.01 14.78 -34.42
N LEU A 24 12.76 14.33 -33.41
CA LEU A 24 13.09 15.13 -32.22
C LEU A 24 13.82 16.42 -32.60
N ALA A 25 14.80 16.34 -33.49
CA ALA A 25 15.48 17.52 -34.03
C ALA A 25 14.52 18.40 -34.86
N ALA A 26 13.59 17.84 -35.63
CA ALA A 26 12.60 18.60 -36.38
C ALA A 26 11.50 19.23 -35.50
N VAL A 27 11.34 18.79 -34.25
CA VAL A 27 10.47 19.43 -33.24
C VAL A 27 11.27 20.47 -32.42
N LEU A 28 12.54 20.19 -32.10
CA LEU A 28 13.43 21.09 -31.36
C LEU A 28 13.96 22.26 -32.20
N ILE A 29 14.24 22.05 -33.49
CA ILE A 29 14.82 23.07 -34.38
C ILE A 29 13.84 24.21 -34.67
N PRO A 30 12.53 23.99 -34.96
CA PRO A 30 11.58 25.09 -35.04
C PRO A 30 11.42 25.83 -33.72
N THR A 31 11.51 25.13 -32.58
CA THR A 31 11.46 25.76 -31.24
C THR A 31 12.66 26.69 -31.03
N PHE A 32 13.87 26.28 -31.42
CA PHE A 32 15.06 27.14 -31.40
C PHE A 32 15.08 28.23 -32.50
N ILE A 33 14.48 27.99 -33.66
CA ILE A 33 14.45 28.96 -34.78
C ILE A 33 13.34 30.01 -34.61
N ILE A 34 12.24 29.69 -33.91
CA ILE A 34 11.23 30.68 -33.52
C ILE A 34 11.84 31.67 -32.51
N LEU A 35 12.71 31.22 -31.60
CA LEU A 35 13.51 32.06 -30.71
C LEU A 35 14.55 32.92 -31.46
N ALA A 36 15.12 32.45 -32.56
CA ALA A 36 16.11 33.21 -33.34
C ALA A 36 15.51 34.27 -34.28
N ASN A 37 14.24 34.14 -34.69
CA ASN A 37 13.64 35.00 -35.72
C ASN A 37 12.64 36.05 -35.21
N ASN A 38 12.31 36.07 -33.92
CA ASN A 38 11.52 37.15 -33.30
C ASN A 38 12.43 38.22 -32.68
N GLN A 39 13.45 38.69 -33.42
CA GLN A 39 14.25 39.86 -33.04
C GLN A 39 13.42 41.14 -33.15
N GLY A 40 12.60 41.40 -32.13
CA GLY A 40 11.98 42.68 -31.83
C GLY A 40 12.67 43.30 -30.60
N GLU A 41 12.87 44.60 -30.65
CA GLU A 41 13.59 45.42 -29.68
C GLU A 41 13.08 45.22 -28.23
N GLY A 42 13.91 44.64 -27.35
CA GLY A 42 13.66 44.67 -25.90
C GLY A 42 14.13 43.48 -25.05
N GLU A 43 14.60 42.37 -25.63
CA GLU A 43 14.93 41.13 -24.87
C GLU A 43 16.44 40.81 -24.77
N PRO A 44 16.86 40.04 -23.74
CA PRO A 44 18.24 39.95 -23.28
C PRO A 44 19.16 39.28 -24.30
N SER A 45 20.36 39.84 -24.47
CA SER A 45 21.37 39.39 -25.43
C SER A 45 22.05 38.06 -25.09
N ASP A 46 21.64 37.39 -24.02
CA ASP A 46 22.29 36.22 -23.44
C ASP A 46 21.41 34.95 -23.64
N PRO A 47 21.90 33.92 -24.36
CA PRO A 47 21.15 32.70 -24.60
C PRO A 47 20.83 31.90 -23.33
N GLU A 48 21.61 32.03 -22.26
CA GLU A 48 21.32 31.36 -20.97
C GLU A 48 20.12 32.02 -20.29
N VAL A 49 20.06 33.36 -20.29
CA VAL A 49 18.92 34.14 -19.78
C VAL A 49 17.64 33.82 -20.54
N ALA A 50 17.70 33.70 -21.87
CA ALA A 50 16.52 33.34 -22.69
C ALA A 50 16.01 31.91 -22.40
N ALA A 51 16.92 30.97 -22.15
CA ALA A 51 16.57 29.60 -21.75
C ALA A 51 15.91 29.57 -20.36
N ASP A 52 16.42 30.34 -19.41
CA ASP A 52 15.88 30.44 -18.06
C ASP A 52 14.49 31.11 -18.03
N ILE A 53 14.26 32.14 -18.86
CA ILE A 53 12.93 32.76 -19.04
C ILE A 53 11.92 31.72 -19.57
N THR A 54 12.34 30.92 -20.55
CA THR A 54 11.50 29.84 -21.11
C THR A 54 11.18 28.80 -20.03
N LEU A 55 12.15 28.45 -19.18
CA LEU A 55 11.95 27.52 -18.08
C LEU A 55 10.95 28.07 -17.05
N ALA A 56 11.09 29.33 -16.64
CA ALA A 56 10.13 29.99 -15.73
C ALA A 56 8.71 30.03 -16.31
N THR A 57 8.58 30.31 -17.62
CA THR A 57 7.29 30.32 -18.33
C THR A 57 6.64 28.93 -18.27
N ASN A 58 7.38 27.88 -18.62
CA ASN A 58 6.82 26.53 -18.63
C ASN A 58 6.42 26.05 -17.22
N MET A 59 7.18 26.43 -16.18
CA MET A 59 6.79 26.12 -14.81
C MET A 59 5.49 26.84 -14.41
N ASN A 60 5.29 28.10 -14.80
CA ASN A 60 4.02 28.80 -14.54
C ASN A 60 2.84 28.18 -15.31
N GLU A 61 3.07 27.66 -16.53
CA GLU A 61 2.06 26.89 -17.26
C GLU A 61 1.70 25.60 -16.52
N ALA A 62 2.68 24.86 -16.00
CA ALA A 62 2.45 23.68 -15.19
C ALA A 62 1.63 23.99 -13.91
N LEU A 63 1.99 25.06 -13.20
CA LEU A 63 1.24 25.52 -12.03
C LEU A 63 -0.20 25.93 -12.37
N SER A 64 -0.41 26.53 -13.54
CA SER A 64 -1.74 26.94 -14.01
C SER A 64 -2.60 25.78 -14.49
N ALA A 65 -1.99 24.66 -14.89
CA ALA A 65 -2.68 23.45 -15.31
C ALA A 65 -3.04 22.51 -14.15
N SER A 66 -2.47 22.73 -12.95
CA SER A 66 -2.76 21.94 -11.75
C SER A 66 -4.18 22.17 -11.23
N ASP A 67 -4.86 21.09 -10.85
CA ASP A 67 -6.21 21.14 -10.23
C ASP A 67 -6.16 21.67 -8.77
N THR A 68 -4.97 21.68 -8.16
CA THR A 68 -4.74 22.19 -6.80
C THR A 68 -3.71 23.31 -6.80
N VAL A 69 -3.97 24.34 -6.00
CA VAL A 69 -3.00 25.43 -5.75
C VAL A 69 -2.08 24.98 -4.62
N PRO A 70 -0.75 24.95 -4.82
CA PRO A 70 0.20 24.62 -3.76
C PRO A 70 -0.01 25.52 -2.53
N ALA A 71 -0.20 24.91 -1.35
CA ALA A 71 -0.34 25.64 -0.09
C ALA A 71 1.02 25.85 0.60
N SER A 72 2.00 25.01 0.26
CA SER A 72 3.36 25.03 0.80
C SER A 72 4.38 24.79 -0.30
N MET A 73 5.66 25.05 0.02
CA MET A 73 6.76 24.73 -0.87
C MET A 73 6.85 23.23 -1.16
N SER A 74 6.49 22.37 -0.20
CA SER A 74 6.41 20.93 -0.41
C SER A 74 5.35 20.54 -1.44
N ASP A 75 4.18 21.20 -1.42
CA ASP A 75 3.15 20.98 -2.45
C ASP A 75 3.61 21.49 -3.82
N LEU A 76 4.38 22.59 -3.86
CA LEU A 76 4.97 23.12 -5.09
C LEU A 76 5.91 22.09 -5.72
N VAL A 77 6.78 21.46 -4.91
CA VAL A 77 7.70 20.42 -5.37
C VAL A 77 6.93 19.30 -6.06
N VAL A 78 5.85 18.81 -5.45
CA VAL A 78 5.03 17.73 -6.02
C VAL A 78 4.47 18.10 -7.39
N VAL A 79 3.90 19.31 -7.53
CA VAL A 79 3.32 19.77 -8.81
C VAL A 79 4.38 19.92 -9.90
N LEU A 80 5.54 20.52 -9.56
CA LEU A 80 6.61 20.76 -10.52
C LEU A 80 7.32 19.46 -10.92
N GLU A 81 7.59 18.55 -9.98
CA GLU A 81 8.21 17.25 -10.27
C GLU A 81 7.28 16.36 -11.11
N GLY A 82 5.98 16.37 -10.82
CA GLY A 82 4.96 15.73 -11.65
C GLY A 82 4.93 16.24 -13.10
N SER A 83 5.37 17.49 -13.30
CA SER A 83 5.51 18.14 -14.61
C SER A 83 6.92 18.01 -15.22
N GLY A 84 7.82 17.28 -14.57
CA GLY A 84 9.18 17.01 -15.04
C GLY A 84 10.25 18.02 -14.57
N TYR A 85 9.93 18.92 -13.65
CA TYR A 85 10.84 19.93 -13.11
C TYR A 85 11.27 19.57 -11.69
N ARG A 86 12.50 19.10 -11.53
CA ARG A 86 13.07 18.73 -10.23
C ARG A 86 13.69 19.92 -9.52
N ILE A 87 13.11 20.31 -8.40
CA ILE A 87 13.47 21.55 -7.70
C ILE A 87 14.86 21.49 -7.06
N ASP A 88 15.30 20.31 -6.62
CA ASP A 88 16.63 20.07 -6.02
C ASP A 88 17.78 20.33 -7.01
N ASN A 89 17.50 20.21 -8.31
CA ASN A 89 18.42 20.46 -9.41
C ASN A 89 18.04 21.69 -10.23
N LEU A 90 17.01 22.43 -9.80
CA LEU A 90 16.59 23.65 -10.45
C LEU A 90 17.55 24.76 -10.03
N SER A 91 18.40 25.18 -10.98
CA SER A 91 19.26 26.35 -10.89
C SER A 91 19.27 27.03 -12.25
N PRO A 92 19.17 28.36 -12.32
CA PRO A 92 19.38 29.09 -13.56
C PRO A 92 20.71 28.74 -14.23
N ALA A 93 20.72 28.69 -15.55
CA ALA A 93 21.94 28.52 -16.32
C ALA A 93 22.85 29.75 -16.19
N ALA A 94 22.25 30.95 -16.17
CA ALA A 94 22.99 32.20 -16.01
C ALA A 94 23.48 32.37 -14.55
N GLU A 95 24.80 32.60 -14.40
CA GLU A 95 25.47 32.65 -13.11
C GLU A 95 24.91 33.76 -12.18
N GLY A 96 24.58 33.37 -10.94
CA GLY A 96 24.08 34.28 -9.89
C GLY A 96 22.60 34.66 -10.01
N ASN A 97 21.91 34.28 -11.08
CA ASN A 97 20.47 34.51 -11.21
C ASN A 97 19.67 33.47 -10.41
N VAL A 98 18.42 33.77 -10.07
CA VAL A 98 17.57 32.91 -9.24
C VAL A 98 16.12 32.82 -9.76
N PHE A 99 15.50 31.66 -9.54
CA PHE A 99 14.05 31.50 -9.63
C PHE A 99 13.45 31.68 -8.24
N LEU A 100 12.41 32.51 -8.14
CA LEU A 100 11.68 32.77 -6.90
C LEU A 100 10.22 32.38 -7.08
N TRP A 101 9.69 31.55 -6.19
CA TRP A 101 8.27 31.27 -6.15
C TRP A 101 7.57 32.21 -5.17
N ASN A 102 6.56 32.92 -5.64
CA ASN A 102 5.69 33.76 -4.83
C ASN A 102 4.52 32.93 -4.31
N GLN A 103 4.50 32.67 -3.00
CA GLN A 103 3.46 31.84 -2.39
C GLN A 103 2.06 32.48 -2.47
N THR A 104 1.98 33.82 -2.55
CA THR A 104 0.71 34.56 -2.52
C THR A 104 -0.01 34.51 -3.87
N THR A 105 0.75 34.61 -4.96
CA THR A 105 0.21 34.63 -6.33
C THR A 105 0.35 33.29 -7.04
N ASN A 106 1.08 32.35 -6.44
CA ASN A 106 1.47 31.07 -7.02
C ASN A 106 2.14 31.26 -8.39
N ARG A 107 3.19 32.10 -8.43
CA ARG A 107 3.95 32.39 -9.66
C ARG A 107 5.45 32.33 -9.43
N ILE A 108 6.17 31.83 -10.42
CA ILE A 108 7.61 31.86 -10.48
C ILE A 108 8.07 33.11 -11.22
N SER A 109 8.98 33.83 -10.58
CA SER A 109 9.71 34.97 -11.13
C SER A 109 11.19 34.61 -11.31
N TYR A 110 11.83 35.20 -12.30
CA TYR A 110 13.26 35.03 -12.58
C TYR A 110 13.98 36.36 -12.38
N ILE A 111 14.93 36.37 -11.45
CA ILE A 111 15.61 37.58 -10.97
C ILE A 111 17.10 37.47 -11.29
N GLY A 112 17.66 38.55 -11.85
CA GLY A 112 19.09 38.67 -12.14
C GLY A 112 19.92 38.85 -10.87
N SER A 113 21.21 38.49 -10.93
CA SER A 113 22.17 38.64 -9.82
C SER A 113 22.30 40.07 -9.26
N ASP A 114 21.91 41.09 -10.03
CA ASP A 114 21.87 42.49 -9.61
C ASP A 114 20.50 42.93 -9.03
N GLY A 115 19.56 42.00 -8.90
CA GLY A 115 18.19 42.23 -8.45
C GLY A 115 17.23 42.68 -9.56
N THR A 116 17.68 42.76 -10.82
CA THR A 116 16.78 43.11 -11.94
C THR A 116 15.73 42.02 -12.15
N VAL A 117 14.45 42.41 -12.28
CA VAL A 117 13.39 41.47 -12.63
C VAL A 117 13.50 41.15 -14.13
N LEU A 118 13.93 39.93 -14.46
CA LEU A 118 14.15 39.48 -15.84
C LEU A 118 12.89 38.82 -16.44
N TYR A 119 12.10 38.14 -15.61
CA TYR A 119 10.78 37.62 -15.97
C TYR A 119 9.89 37.53 -14.73
N THR A 120 8.61 37.88 -14.88
CA THR A 120 7.60 37.71 -13.84
C THR A 120 6.20 37.78 -14.44
N GLU A 121 5.26 37.04 -13.84
CA GLU A 121 3.82 37.25 -14.03
C GLU A 121 3.19 38.03 -12.86
N ASP A 122 3.99 38.36 -11.85
CA ASP A 122 3.60 39.20 -10.72
C ASP A 122 3.69 40.69 -11.05
N VAL A 123 3.02 41.51 -10.25
CA VAL A 123 3.16 42.96 -10.31
C VAL A 123 4.38 43.39 -9.48
N LEU A 124 5.57 43.31 -10.08
CA LEU A 124 6.84 43.67 -9.42
C LEU A 124 7.50 44.95 -9.99
N PRO A 125 8.23 45.71 -9.16
CA PRO A 125 9.10 46.78 -9.63
C PRO A 125 10.24 46.24 -10.51
N THR A 126 10.88 47.11 -11.31
CA THR A 126 12.01 46.71 -12.18
C THR A 126 13.22 46.18 -11.41
N VAL A 127 13.38 46.63 -10.16
CA VAL A 127 14.39 46.12 -9.20
C VAL A 127 13.64 45.43 -8.08
N PHE A 128 13.89 44.13 -7.94
CA PHE A 128 13.25 43.27 -6.97
C PHE A 128 13.55 43.73 -5.53
N THR A 129 12.53 43.64 -4.67
CA THR A 129 12.65 43.88 -3.23
C THR A 129 12.37 42.57 -2.51
N ALA A 130 13.37 42.02 -1.83
CA ALA A 130 13.23 40.77 -1.11
C ALA A 130 12.16 40.87 -0.02
N SER A 131 11.32 39.84 0.06
CA SER A 131 10.20 39.72 0.97
C SER A 131 10.00 38.24 1.31
N PRO A 132 9.59 37.88 2.55
CA PRO A 132 9.38 36.49 2.95
C PRO A 132 8.30 35.73 2.17
N GLU A 133 7.48 36.40 1.36
CA GLU A 133 6.51 35.73 0.47
C GLU A 133 7.17 35.03 -0.74
N PHE A 134 8.43 35.38 -1.03
CA PHE A 134 9.22 34.77 -2.09
C PHE A 134 10.11 33.65 -1.53
N TRP A 135 10.02 32.49 -2.15
CA TRP A 135 10.78 31.31 -1.80
C TRP A 135 11.92 31.07 -2.78
N LEU A 136 13.11 30.82 -2.23
CA LEU A 136 14.32 30.46 -2.95
C LEU A 136 14.77 29.05 -2.57
N THR A 137 15.12 28.23 -3.56
CA THR A 137 15.82 26.97 -3.32
C THR A 137 17.30 27.22 -3.08
N VAL A 138 17.84 26.73 -1.96
CA VAL A 138 19.21 26.98 -1.51
C VAL A 138 19.97 25.68 -1.23
N ARG A 139 21.28 25.69 -1.48
CA ARG A 139 22.20 24.56 -1.23
C ARG A 139 23.29 24.90 -0.23
N SER A 140 23.38 26.16 0.18
CA SER A 140 24.41 26.61 1.11
C SER A 140 23.93 27.82 1.90
N ARG A 141 24.54 28.00 3.08
CA ARG A 141 24.34 29.20 3.89
C ARG A 141 24.74 30.49 3.15
N ALA A 142 25.73 30.42 2.26
CA ALA A 142 26.20 31.58 1.51
C ALA A 142 25.13 32.13 0.56
N GLU A 143 24.37 31.26 -0.10
CA GLU A 143 23.24 31.67 -0.95
C GLU A 143 22.15 32.40 -0.16
N MET A 144 21.89 31.96 1.07
CA MET A 144 20.92 32.62 1.96
C MET A 144 21.40 34.01 2.41
N GLU A 145 22.71 34.17 2.64
CA GLU A 145 23.31 35.46 3.00
C GLU A 145 23.32 36.44 1.82
N GLU A 146 23.52 35.93 0.60
CA GLU A 146 23.44 36.71 -0.65
C GLU A 146 22.01 37.17 -0.93
N TRP A 147 21.05 36.27 -0.79
CA TRP A 147 19.62 36.51 -1.00
C TRP A 147 18.85 36.56 0.33
N ALA A 148 19.22 37.52 1.18
CA ALA A 148 18.61 37.71 2.49
C ALA A 148 17.13 38.18 2.41
N ASN A 149 16.36 37.93 3.48
CA ASN A 149 14.95 38.31 3.64
C ASN A 149 13.97 37.60 2.67
N LEU A 150 14.35 36.43 2.17
CA LEU A 150 13.47 35.50 1.46
C LEU A 150 13.06 34.35 2.39
N SER A 151 12.11 33.54 1.97
CA SER A 151 11.89 32.20 2.54
C SER A 151 12.72 31.16 1.78
N TYR A 152 13.06 30.05 2.41
CA TYR A 152 14.09 29.13 1.89
C TYR A 152 13.62 27.68 1.84
N TYR A 153 13.83 27.05 0.69
CA TYR A 153 13.69 25.61 0.49
C TYR A 153 15.07 24.95 0.36
N PHE A 154 15.35 23.88 1.08
CA PHE A 154 16.70 23.30 1.05
C PHE A 154 16.82 22.23 -0.04
N ALA A 155 17.95 22.28 -0.74
CA ALA A 155 18.39 21.27 -1.70
C ALA A 155 19.73 20.62 -1.28
N ALA A 156 20.17 20.86 -0.04
CA ALA A 156 21.31 20.23 0.60
C ALA A 156 21.24 20.40 2.13
N ASP A 157 21.97 19.58 2.88
CA ASP A 157 22.11 19.76 4.33
C ASP A 157 22.88 21.06 4.65
N ILE A 158 22.26 21.95 5.42
CA ILE A 158 22.87 23.19 5.89
C ILE A 158 22.97 23.12 7.42
N THR A 159 24.06 22.52 7.90
CA THR A 159 24.28 22.22 9.33
C THR A 159 24.92 23.36 10.11
N GLN A 160 25.38 24.41 9.44
CA GLN A 160 25.91 25.60 10.11
C GLN A 160 24.77 26.35 10.82
N PRO A 161 25.04 27.07 11.94
CA PRO A 161 24.04 27.88 12.60
C PRO A 161 23.43 28.94 11.68
N LEU A 162 22.12 29.09 11.73
CA LEU A 162 21.32 30.05 10.96
C LEU A 162 20.65 31.03 11.92
N THR A 163 20.76 32.32 11.65
CA THR A 163 20.11 33.37 12.43
C THR A 163 19.33 34.28 11.51
N PHE A 164 18.01 34.30 11.69
CA PHE A 164 17.10 35.13 10.93
C PHE A 164 16.75 36.38 11.73
N THR A 165 17.03 37.53 11.13
CA THR A 165 16.68 38.86 11.65
C THR A 165 15.46 39.46 10.94
N SER A 166 14.73 38.62 10.20
CA SER A 166 13.50 38.93 9.48
C SER A 166 12.60 37.70 9.47
N ALA A 167 11.36 37.85 9.02
CA ALA A 167 10.33 36.81 9.05
C ALA A 167 10.46 35.73 7.94
N SER A 168 11.69 35.36 7.60
CA SER A 168 11.98 34.27 6.65
C SER A 168 11.41 32.94 7.14
N SER A 169 10.65 32.24 6.29
CA SER A 169 10.24 30.86 6.56
C SER A 169 11.28 29.88 6.01
N ILE A 170 11.33 28.67 6.57
CA ILE A 170 12.21 27.60 6.06
C ILE A 170 11.44 26.30 5.88
N ASN A 171 11.81 25.56 4.84
CA ASN A 171 11.39 24.18 4.62
C ASN A 171 12.61 23.39 4.17
N THR A 172 13.06 22.44 4.98
CA THR A 172 14.29 21.69 4.67
C THR A 172 14.09 20.54 3.68
N GLY A 173 12.85 20.25 3.27
CA GLY A 173 12.53 19.08 2.45
C GLY A 173 13.08 17.79 3.09
N ASP A 174 13.79 17.00 2.29
CA ASP A 174 14.48 15.79 2.75
C ASP A 174 15.82 16.05 3.45
N TYR A 175 16.29 17.30 3.45
CA TYR A 175 17.56 17.71 4.05
C TYR A 175 17.38 18.19 5.48
N MET A 176 18.49 18.54 6.13
CA MET A 176 18.46 19.06 7.49
C MET A 176 19.04 20.47 7.62
N ALA A 177 18.49 21.21 8.59
CA ALA A 177 19.07 22.43 9.12
C ALA A 177 19.81 22.17 10.44
N GLY A 178 20.87 22.94 10.67
CA GLY A 178 21.60 22.99 11.94
C GLY A 178 20.78 23.66 13.05
N ASP A 179 21.45 24.50 13.83
CA ASP A 179 20.79 25.33 14.85
C ASP A 179 20.13 26.54 14.19
N VAL A 180 18.84 26.73 14.38
CA VAL A 180 18.06 27.85 13.83
C VAL A 180 17.66 28.81 14.93
N THR A 181 17.89 30.10 14.73
CA THR A 181 17.51 31.18 15.66
C THR A 181 16.71 32.25 14.94
N TYR A 182 15.51 32.56 15.44
CA TYR A 182 14.76 33.75 15.06
C TYR A 182 14.99 34.85 16.10
N ALA A 183 15.48 36.01 15.65
CA ALA A 183 15.84 37.15 16.50
C ALA A 183 15.45 38.49 15.85
N PHE A 184 14.15 38.78 15.84
CA PHE A 184 13.57 39.99 15.23
C PHE A 184 12.32 40.45 15.98
N GLU A 185 11.89 41.70 15.82
CA GLU A 185 10.78 42.29 16.60
C GLU A 185 9.57 42.68 15.73
N GLU A 186 9.54 42.32 14.46
CA GLU A 186 8.45 42.68 13.54
C GLU A 186 7.20 41.82 13.77
N GLU A 187 6.02 42.40 13.61
CA GLU A 187 4.76 41.64 13.53
C GLU A 187 4.71 40.87 12.22
N ALA A 188 4.86 39.54 12.29
CA ALA A 188 4.90 38.67 11.13
C ALA A 188 4.53 37.23 11.48
N SER A 189 4.31 36.41 10.45
CA SER A 189 4.12 34.96 10.58
C SER A 189 5.29 34.24 9.93
N VAL A 190 5.84 33.24 10.64
CA VAL A 190 6.95 32.42 10.19
C VAL A 190 6.56 30.95 10.25
N THR A 191 6.88 30.20 9.20
CA THR A 191 6.71 28.75 9.16
C THR A 191 8.07 28.06 9.16
N VAL A 192 8.20 27.01 9.98
CA VAL A 192 9.40 26.19 10.09
C VAL A 192 9.04 24.75 9.77
N GLU A 193 9.57 24.19 8.69
CA GLU A 193 9.27 22.83 8.24
C GLU A 193 10.53 22.00 7.99
N GLY A 194 10.39 20.68 8.06
CA GLY A 194 11.46 19.73 7.78
C GLY A 194 12.19 19.23 9.04
N THR A 195 13.51 19.12 9.02
CA THR A 195 14.31 18.53 10.11
C THR A 195 15.37 19.50 10.61
N LEU A 196 15.37 19.78 11.92
CA LEU A 196 16.30 20.73 12.56
C LEU A 196 17.10 20.06 13.68
N THR A 197 18.29 20.60 13.95
CA THR A 197 19.05 20.26 15.16
C THR A 197 18.41 20.92 16.37
N SER A 198 18.23 22.25 16.35
CA SER A 198 17.55 23.02 17.39
C SER A 198 16.83 24.24 16.83
N LEU A 199 15.84 24.73 17.56
CA LEU A 199 15.10 25.96 17.24
C LEU A 199 15.08 26.89 18.46
N THR A 200 15.57 28.12 18.30
CA THR A 200 15.47 29.19 19.29
C THR A 200 14.57 30.31 18.77
N VAL A 201 13.55 30.69 19.54
CA VAL A 201 12.61 31.75 19.18
C VAL A 201 12.77 32.92 20.14
N ASN A 202 13.26 34.04 19.62
CA ASN A 202 13.32 35.33 20.29
C ASN A 202 12.67 36.38 19.38
N ALA A 203 11.36 36.27 19.21
CA ALA A 203 10.57 37.09 18.30
C ALA A 203 9.30 37.61 18.99
N PRO A 204 9.39 38.68 19.82
CA PRO A 204 8.34 39.08 20.75
C PRO A 204 7.02 39.54 20.10
N ASN A 205 7.01 39.80 18.79
CA ASN A 205 5.82 40.27 18.07
C ASN A 205 5.40 39.33 16.94
N ALA A 206 6.10 38.22 16.71
CA ALA A 206 5.86 37.32 15.59
C ALA A 206 5.14 36.04 16.03
N THR A 207 4.32 35.49 15.14
CA THR A 207 3.78 34.13 15.26
C THR A 207 4.69 33.15 14.53
N VAL A 208 5.20 32.15 15.24
CA VAL A 208 6.04 31.08 14.70
C VAL A 208 5.25 29.77 14.74
N SER A 209 4.96 29.23 13.56
CA SER A 209 4.35 27.91 13.38
C SER A 209 5.43 26.89 13.02
N ASN A 210 5.72 25.99 13.96
CA ASN A 210 6.73 24.96 13.79
C ASN A 210 6.08 23.62 13.41
N TYR A 211 6.33 23.14 12.19
CA TYR A 211 5.95 21.82 11.69
C TYR A 211 7.13 20.85 11.63
N SER A 212 8.31 21.28 12.07
CA SER A 212 9.54 20.50 11.91
C SER A 212 9.70 19.38 12.94
N SER A 213 10.52 18.39 12.59
CA SER A 213 11.12 17.44 13.54
C SER A 213 12.42 18.04 14.09
N VAL A 214 12.39 18.48 15.34
CA VAL A 214 13.48 19.23 16.00
C VAL A 214 13.95 18.54 17.28
N SER A 215 15.25 18.60 17.60
CA SER A 215 15.77 17.93 18.80
C SER A 215 15.40 18.66 20.09
N ALA A 216 15.40 19.99 20.07
CA ALA A 216 15.01 20.82 21.19
C ALA A 216 14.53 22.20 20.70
N VAL A 217 13.58 22.78 21.42
CA VAL A 217 13.07 24.12 21.19
C VAL A 217 13.29 24.97 22.43
N SER A 218 13.81 26.18 22.25
CA SER A 218 13.98 27.19 23.30
C SER A 218 13.18 28.44 22.96
N LEU A 219 12.15 28.73 23.75
CA LEU A 219 11.32 29.93 23.61
C LEU A 219 11.80 31.00 24.59
N VAL A 220 12.36 32.09 24.07
CA VAL A 220 12.92 33.21 24.84
C VAL A 220 11.89 34.32 25.01
N ASN A 221 11.44 34.91 23.89
CA ASN A 221 10.39 35.93 23.85
C ASN A 221 9.45 35.63 22.69
N ALA A 222 8.15 35.82 22.90
CA ALA A 222 7.10 35.63 21.90
C ALA A 222 5.92 36.58 22.21
N ALA A 223 5.06 36.85 21.23
CA ALA A 223 3.83 37.64 21.39
C ALA A 223 2.70 36.85 22.10
N ASP A 224 1.55 37.50 22.32
CA ASP A 224 0.30 36.81 22.67
C ASP A 224 -0.12 35.90 21.50
N ASP A 225 -0.28 34.59 21.72
CA ASP A 225 -0.52 33.56 20.68
C ASP A 225 0.62 33.39 19.64
N ALA A 226 1.87 33.39 20.10
CA ALA A 226 3.02 33.52 19.20
C ALA A 226 3.78 32.25 18.84
N TYR A 227 3.59 31.14 19.55
CA TYR A 227 4.28 29.90 19.18
C TYR A 227 3.31 28.74 19.06
N HIS A 228 3.29 28.13 17.88
CA HIS A 228 2.43 27.00 17.56
C HIS A 228 3.30 25.80 17.18
N GLU A 229 3.27 24.76 18.00
CA GLU A 229 3.92 23.49 17.70
C GLU A 229 2.94 22.55 17.02
N TYR A 230 3.21 22.25 15.74
CA TYR A 230 2.50 21.26 14.92
C TYR A 230 3.42 20.09 14.51
N GLY A 231 4.72 20.22 14.74
CA GLY A 231 5.75 19.28 14.36
C GLY A 231 6.01 18.21 15.41
N TYR A 232 7.29 17.89 15.57
CA TYR A 232 7.78 16.90 16.52
C TYR A 232 9.02 17.41 17.25
N VAL A 233 8.86 17.73 18.55
CA VAL A 233 9.98 18.06 19.44
C VAL A 233 10.46 16.77 20.11
N ARG A 234 11.61 16.25 19.67
CA ARG A 234 12.21 14.97 20.13
C ARG A 234 12.78 15.01 21.54
N GLY A 235 13.02 16.21 22.06
CA GLY A 235 13.54 16.46 23.39
C GLY A 235 12.65 17.44 24.12
N THR A 236 13.26 18.51 24.64
CA THR A 236 12.57 19.50 25.47
C THR A 236 12.12 20.71 24.64
N LEU A 237 10.86 21.11 24.82
CA LEU A 237 10.34 22.44 24.55
C LEU A 237 10.45 23.25 25.85
N ALA A 238 11.46 24.13 25.94
CA ALA A 238 11.76 24.91 27.13
C ALA A 238 11.23 26.35 27.00
N LEU A 239 10.51 26.82 28.02
CA LEU A 239 9.98 28.18 28.11
C LEU A 239 10.82 29.01 29.07
N ALA A 240 11.40 30.11 28.60
CA ALA A 240 12.21 31.02 29.40
C ALA A 240 11.37 31.89 30.35
N ASP A 241 12.02 32.49 31.34
CA ASP A 241 11.46 33.42 32.32
C ASP A 241 11.04 34.78 31.75
N SER A 242 11.42 35.04 30.51
CA SER A 242 11.10 36.24 29.73
C SER A 242 9.93 36.04 28.77
N LEU A 243 9.46 34.79 28.59
CA LEU A 243 8.38 34.48 27.66
C LEU A 243 7.03 34.96 28.20
N ALA A 244 6.53 36.09 27.66
CA ALA A 244 5.13 36.47 27.74
C ALA A 244 4.35 35.80 26.59
N GLY A 245 3.05 35.50 26.77
CA GLY A 245 2.18 35.01 25.68
C GLY A 245 1.75 33.54 25.76
N THR A 246 1.09 33.06 24.71
CA THR A 246 0.49 31.71 24.65
C THR A 246 1.29 30.79 23.75
N VAL A 247 1.66 29.62 24.28
CA VAL A 247 2.26 28.50 23.55
C VAL A 247 1.16 27.50 23.23
N VAL A 248 0.91 27.27 21.95
CA VAL A 248 -0.09 26.31 21.47
C VAL A 248 0.62 25.05 21.00
N ILE A 249 0.26 23.90 21.54
CA ILE A 249 0.62 22.60 20.95
C ILE A 249 -0.60 22.16 20.16
N GLY A 250 -0.55 22.32 18.84
CA GLY A 250 -1.66 22.01 17.95
C GLY A 250 -2.01 20.52 17.94
N GLN A 251 -3.14 20.15 17.36
CA GLN A 251 -3.59 18.74 17.29
C GLN A 251 -2.56 17.80 16.65
N GLU A 252 -1.76 18.34 15.76
CA GLU A 252 -0.68 17.63 15.09
C GLU A 252 0.62 17.57 15.92
N GLY A 253 0.80 18.53 16.84
CA GLY A 253 2.03 18.70 17.61
C GLY A 253 2.31 17.52 18.52
N THR A 254 3.53 17.00 18.45
CA THR A 254 4.03 15.99 19.38
C THR A 254 5.27 16.49 20.09
N VAL A 255 5.28 16.47 21.42
CA VAL A 255 6.39 16.96 22.23
C VAL A 255 6.81 15.90 23.24
N VAL A 256 8.10 15.54 23.25
CA VAL A 256 8.62 14.57 24.23
C VAL A 256 8.55 15.13 25.64
N GLU A 257 9.08 16.33 25.85
CA GLU A 257 9.00 17.01 27.14
C GLU A 257 8.68 18.50 26.95
N VAL A 258 7.71 19.00 27.72
CA VAL A 258 7.51 20.44 27.89
C VAL A 258 8.04 20.84 29.26
N ASP A 259 9.01 21.77 29.29
CA ASP A 259 9.49 22.41 30.52
C ASP A 259 8.98 23.85 30.61
N ALA A 260 7.98 24.03 31.45
CA ALA A 260 7.36 25.31 31.77
C ALA A 260 7.74 25.80 33.17
N SER A 261 8.69 25.17 33.85
CA SER A 261 9.04 25.48 35.24
C SER A 261 9.61 26.88 35.45
N GLN A 262 10.24 27.44 34.41
CA GLN A 262 10.83 28.78 34.43
C GLN A 262 9.97 29.84 33.74
N ALA A 263 8.82 29.48 33.15
CA ALA A 263 8.02 30.42 32.35
C ALA A 263 7.61 31.68 33.15
N ALA A 264 7.60 32.84 32.50
CA ALA A 264 7.16 34.13 33.07
C ALA A 264 5.74 34.04 33.65
N ALA A 265 5.28 35.02 34.43
CA ALA A 265 3.99 34.95 35.16
C ALA A 265 2.71 35.03 34.28
N ASP A 266 2.84 35.45 33.03
CA ASP A 266 1.77 35.65 32.03
C ASP A 266 1.75 34.61 30.90
N ALA A 267 2.83 33.86 30.68
CA ALA A 267 2.86 32.66 29.82
C ALA A 267 1.65 31.69 30.00
N THR A 268 1.07 31.19 28.92
CA THR A 268 0.04 30.13 29.00
C THR A 268 0.36 29.02 28.01
N ILE A 269 -0.08 27.80 28.30
CA ILE A 269 0.07 26.66 27.39
C ILE A 269 -1.32 26.13 27.06
N ASP A 270 -1.65 26.03 25.77
CA ASP A 270 -2.84 25.34 25.27
C ASP A 270 -2.42 24.07 24.54
N ASN A 271 -2.53 22.93 25.20
CA ASN A 271 -2.24 21.64 24.60
C ASN A 271 -3.50 21.07 23.93
N ARG A 272 -3.41 20.86 22.62
CA ARG A 272 -4.37 20.12 21.80
C ARG A 272 -3.75 18.88 21.15
N GLY A 273 -2.43 18.72 21.23
CA GLY A 273 -1.66 17.64 20.63
C GLY A 273 -1.26 16.55 21.63
N TYR A 274 -0.06 16.00 21.46
CA TYR A 274 0.45 14.89 22.26
C TYR A 274 1.73 15.30 23.00
N ILE A 275 1.66 15.36 24.33
CA ILE A 275 2.83 15.59 25.20
C ILE A 275 3.20 14.27 25.89
N LEU A 276 4.45 13.85 25.85
CA LEU A 276 4.90 12.63 26.55
C LEU A 276 5.19 12.86 28.03
N SER A 277 5.73 14.03 28.38
CA SER A 277 6.11 14.43 29.74
C SER A 277 5.98 15.94 29.92
N LEU A 278 5.61 16.38 31.12
CA LEU A 278 5.40 17.78 31.46
C LEU A 278 6.08 18.14 32.80
N THR A 279 6.95 19.14 32.77
CA THR A 279 7.62 19.73 33.92
C THR A 279 7.14 21.19 34.10
N ALA A 280 6.12 21.42 34.93
CA ALA A 280 5.48 22.74 35.05
C ALA A 280 5.68 23.45 36.39
N GLY A 281 6.01 22.75 37.48
CA GLY A 281 6.14 23.36 38.81
C GLY A 281 4.88 24.14 39.24
N GLU A 282 5.05 25.37 39.71
CA GLU A 282 3.94 26.26 40.11
C GLU A 282 3.08 26.71 38.91
N ASN A 283 3.58 26.59 37.68
CA ASN A 283 2.90 27.02 36.46
C ASN A 283 1.87 26.01 35.94
N ALA A 284 1.72 24.84 36.58
CA ALA A 284 0.79 23.78 36.14
C ALA A 284 -0.66 24.26 35.99
N SER A 285 -1.09 25.23 36.82
CA SER A 285 -2.44 25.80 36.78
C SER A 285 -2.75 26.63 35.53
N ARG A 286 -1.74 26.94 34.71
CA ARG A 286 -1.82 27.82 33.53
C ARG A 286 -1.81 27.03 32.21
N ILE A 287 -1.96 25.72 32.31
CA ILE A 287 -1.98 24.78 31.19
C ILE A 287 -3.42 24.37 30.95
N THR A 288 -3.94 24.75 29.79
CA THR A 288 -5.20 24.22 29.26
C THR A 288 -4.87 22.95 28.48
N ASN A 289 -5.49 21.82 28.81
CA ASN A 289 -5.23 20.56 28.12
C ASN A 289 -6.52 20.00 27.51
N ASN A 290 -6.62 20.11 26.19
CA ASN A 290 -7.63 19.50 25.34
C ASN A 290 -7.04 18.38 24.45
N GLY A 291 -5.76 18.05 24.61
CA GLY A 291 -5.05 16.98 23.92
C GLY A 291 -4.72 15.81 24.86
N TYR A 292 -3.59 15.16 24.60
CA TYR A 292 -3.06 14.05 25.40
C TYR A 292 -1.78 14.45 26.13
N ILE A 293 -1.63 14.01 27.39
CA ILE A 293 -0.39 14.10 28.17
C ILE A 293 -0.08 12.73 28.80
N GLY A 294 1.06 12.13 28.46
CA GLY A 294 1.61 10.90 29.05
C GLY A 294 2.34 11.14 30.38
N ASN A 295 2.41 10.10 31.24
CA ASN A 295 2.30 10.20 32.71
C ASN A 295 3.18 11.26 33.44
N ALA A 296 2.60 12.44 33.67
CA ALA A 296 2.74 13.19 34.91
C ALA A 296 1.53 12.80 35.78
N ALA A 297 1.67 12.06 36.87
CA ALA A 297 0.53 11.39 37.53
C ALA A 297 -0.67 12.33 37.80
N ASP A 298 -1.73 12.15 37.01
CA ASP A 298 -3.12 12.57 37.18
C ASP A 298 -3.38 14.04 37.53
N LEU A 299 -3.46 14.92 36.52
CA LEU A 299 -3.95 16.31 36.65
C LEU A 299 -5.44 16.43 37.03
N GLY A 300 -6.15 15.35 37.37
CA GLY A 300 -7.58 15.38 37.72
C GLY A 300 -8.50 15.81 36.56
N LEU A 301 -7.99 15.78 35.32
CA LEU A 301 -8.73 16.11 34.11
C LEU A 301 -9.49 14.85 33.66
N GLU A 302 -10.70 14.66 34.17
CA GLU A 302 -11.63 13.68 33.62
C GLU A 302 -11.84 14.00 32.12
N ASN A 303 -11.60 13.01 31.26
CA ASN A 303 -11.67 13.01 29.77
C ASN A 303 -10.34 13.25 29.03
N ALA A 304 -9.45 12.25 29.00
CA ALA A 304 -8.54 12.11 27.86
C ALA A 304 -9.40 11.76 26.62
N ALA A 305 -9.69 12.75 25.78
CA ALA A 305 -10.42 12.55 24.54
C ALA A 305 -9.59 11.68 23.58
N SER A 306 -10.26 10.93 22.69
CA SER A 306 -9.59 10.35 21.52
C SER A 306 -8.97 11.51 20.73
N LEU A 307 -7.64 11.51 20.60
CA LEU A 307 -6.94 12.53 19.83
C LEU A 307 -7.30 12.34 18.35
N THR A 308 -7.73 13.41 17.70
CA THR A 308 -7.96 13.41 16.24
C THR A 308 -6.83 14.19 15.58
N TYR A 309 -6.16 13.57 14.61
CA TYR A 309 -5.14 14.19 13.77
C TYR A 309 -5.73 14.37 12.37
N THR A 310 -6.01 15.60 11.96
CA THR A 310 -6.60 15.88 10.65
C THR A 310 -5.54 15.91 9.56
N ILE A 311 -5.88 15.38 8.39
CA ILE A 311 -5.01 15.34 7.21
C ILE A 311 -5.82 15.95 6.06
N SER A 312 -5.35 17.06 5.52
CA SER A 312 -6.06 17.85 4.50
C SER A 312 -5.33 17.89 3.15
N ASN A 313 -4.07 17.48 3.11
CA ASN A 313 -3.23 17.52 1.92
C ASN A 313 -2.07 16.49 2.02
N ALA A 314 -1.29 16.37 0.94
CA ALA A 314 -0.17 15.42 0.85
C ALA A 314 0.97 15.74 1.83
N SER A 315 1.17 17.03 2.14
CA SER A 315 2.17 17.48 3.11
C SER A 315 1.81 17.05 4.53
N ASP A 316 0.55 17.16 4.95
CA ASP A 316 0.07 16.66 6.25
C ASP A 316 0.30 15.15 6.39
N LEU A 317 -0.02 14.39 5.33
CA LEU A 317 0.17 12.93 5.31
C LEU A 317 1.65 12.55 5.38
N SER A 318 2.53 13.31 4.71
CA SER A 318 3.98 13.11 4.74
C SER A 318 4.58 13.43 6.11
N ARG A 319 4.12 14.50 6.77
CA ARG A 319 4.54 14.85 8.14
C ARG A 319 4.14 13.75 9.12
N LEU A 320 2.92 13.19 9.00
CA LEU A 320 2.50 12.06 9.80
C LEU A 320 3.40 10.83 9.57
N ARG A 321 3.74 10.53 8.31
CA ARG A 321 4.65 9.43 7.95
C ARG A 321 5.98 9.61 8.64
N ASP A 322 6.57 10.79 8.57
CA ASP A 322 7.89 11.06 9.12
C ASP A 322 7.91 10.95 10.64
N LYS A 323 6.85 11.40 11.33
CA LYS A 323 6.68 11.21 12.78
C LYS A 323 6.74 9.73 13.16
N ILE A 324 5.93 8.90 12.50
CA ILE A 324 5.85 7.46 12.79
C ILE A 324 7.14 6.74 12.43
N ASN A 325 7.73 7.06 11.28
CA ASN A 325 8.98 6.45 10.82
C ASN A 325 10.15 6.78 11.77
N ASN A 326 10.13 7.96 12.40
CA ASN A 326 11.09 8.37 13.44
C ASN A 326 10.81 7.79 14.84
N GLY A 327 9.85 6.87 14.98
CA GLY A 327 9.63 6.11 16.22
C GLY A 327 8.58 6.68 17.15
N ILE A 328 7.78 7.64 16.70
CA ILE A 328 6.64 8.09 17.47
C ILE A 328 5.52 7.05 17.41
N ARG A 329 5.11 6.61 18.61
CA ARG A 329 3.94 5.76 18.82
C ARG A 329 2.95 6.53 19.66
N MET A 330 1.87 6.96 19.02
CA MET A 330 0.76 7.61 19.70
C MET A 330 -0.34 6.57 19.94
N GLU A 331 -0.80 6.48 21.18
CA GLU A 331 -1.91 5.59 21.52
C GLU A 331 -3.25 6.34 21.37
N ASN A 332 -4.31 5.61 21.01
CA ASN A 332 -5.69 6.12 20.93
C ASN A 332 -5.91 7.33 19.99
N VAL A 333 -5.14 7.39 18.90
CA VAL A 333 -5.27 8.44 17.88
C VAL A 333 -6.14 7.97 16.71
N THR A 334 -7.01 8.87 16.26
CA THR A 334 -7.73 8.77 14.98
C THR A 334 -7.13 9.77 13.99
N TYR A 335 -6.51 9.26 12.93
CA TYR A 335 -6.00 10.03 11.80
C TYR A 335 -7.13 10.17 10.78
N LEU A 336 -7.58 11.40 10.54
CA LEU A 336 -8.81 11.71 9.82
C LEU A 336 -8.51 12.44 8.52
N LEU A 337 -8.79 11.83 7.36
CA LEU A 337 -8.76 12.56 6.11
C LEU A 337 -9.94 13.55 6.07
N THR A 338 -9.65 14.78 5.64
CA THR A 338 -10.63 15.87 5.51
C THR A 338 -10.77 16.37 4.06
N ALA A 339 -9.93 15.86 3.17
CA ALA A 339 -9.94 16.11 1.75
C ALA A 339 -9.30 14.92 1.02
N ASP A 340 -9.47 14.89 -0.30
CA ASP A 340 -8.74 13.95 -1.16
C ASP A 340 -7.25 14.33 -1.19
N ILE A 341 -6.39 13.31 -1.16
CA ILE A 341 -4.93 13.45 -1.09
C ILE A 341 -4.33 12.97 -2.41
N ASP A 342 -3.64 13.86 -3.11
CA ASP A 342 -2.89 13.47 -4.32
C ASP A 342 -1.42 13.23 -4.00
N LEU A 343 -0.97 11.99 -4.27
CA LEU A 343 0.42 11.56 -4.16
C LEU A 343 1.08 11.38 -5.55
N SER A 344 0.42 11.83 -6.62
CA SER A 344 0.98 11.77 -7.96
C SER A 344 2.31 12.53 -8.04
N GLY A 345 3.32 11.90 -8.66
CA GLY A 345 4.67 12.48 -8.76
C GLY A 345 5.51 12.42 -7.48
N ALA A 346 4.95 12.05 -6.33
CA ALA A 346 5.70 11.95 -5.08
C ALA A 346 6.46 10.62 -4.95
N ASP A 347 7.71 10.66 -4.51
CA ASP A 347 8.50 9.49 -4.12
C ASP A 347 8.06 8.97 -2.73
N TRP A 348 6.82 8.49 -2.63
CA TRP A 348 6.22 8.08 -1.36
C TRP A 348 6.99 6.92 -0.71
N ILE A 349 7.41 7.12 0.55
CA ILE A 349 7.96 6.06 1.42
C ILE A 349 6.84 5.53 2.31
N PRO A 350 6.66 4.20 2.46
CA PRO A 350 5.64 3.66 3.35
C PRO A 350 5.75 4.17 4.78
N MET A 351 4.59 4.42 5.38
CA MET A 351 4.47 4.75 6.79
C MET A 351 4.52 3.47 7.63
N GLY A 352 5.21 3.53 8.76
CA GLY A 352 5.27 2.41 9.70
C GLY A 352 6.29 1.33 9.29
N PRO A 353 7.59 1.52 9.54
CA PRO A 353 8.60 0.49 9.34
C PRO A 353 8.42 -0.66 10.34
N GLU A 354 9.12 -1.78 10.13
CA GLU A 354 9.05 -2.95 11.02
C GLU A 354 9.36 -2.60 12.49
N THR A 355 10.29 -1.67 12.71
CA THR A 355 10.66 -1.19 14.04
C THR A 355 9.56 -0.36 14.70
N ASN A 356 8.74 0.33 13.90
CA ASN A 356 7.70 1.25 14.35
C ASN A 356 6.42 1.05 13.51
N PRO A 357 5.70 -0.07 13.66
CA PRO A 357 4.48 -0.30 12.89
C PRO A 357 3.45 0.80 13.13
N PHE A 358 2.66 1.11 12.10
CA PHE A 358 1.52 2.01 12.23
C PHE A 358 0.49 1.46 13.22
N THR A 359 -0.01 2.31 14.12
CA THR A 359 -1.05 1.97 15.10
C THR A 359 -2.06 3.11 15.20
N GLY A 360 -3.30 2.80 15.56
CA GLY A 360 -4.38 3.78 15.69
C GLY A 360 -5.52 3.53 14.70
N THR A 361 -6.35 4.53 14.46
CA THR A 361 -7.41 4.49 13.45
C THR A 361 -7.05 5.41 12.30
N PHE A 362 -6.88 4.91 11.08
CA PHE A 362 -6.83 5.72 9.87
C PHE A 362 -8.21 5.73 9.23
N ASP A 363 -8.91 6.85 9.36
CA ASP A 363 -10.28 7.04 8.87
C ASP A 363 -10.27 7.97 7.65
N GLY A 364 -10.53 7.39 6.48
CA GLY A 364 -10.58 8.13 5.23
C GLY A 364 -11.85 8.97 5.06
N GLN A 365 -12.90 8.76 5.84
CA GLN A 365 -14.22 9.41 5.67
C GLN A 365 -14.80 9.36 4.24
N GLY A 366 -14.40 8.38 3.44
CA GLY A 366 -14.76 8.25 2.02
C GLY A 366 -13.90 9.06 1.06
N HIS A 367 -12.86 9.75 1.54
CA HIS A 367 -11.90 10.47 0.69
C HIS A 367 -10.97 9.54 -0.08
N THR A 368 -10.32 10.11 -1.08
CA THR A 368 -9.45 9.41 -2.02
C THR A 368 -7.97 9.67 -1.71
N ILE A 369 -7.14 8.63 -1.79
CA ILE A 369 -5.69 8.74 -2.00
C ILE A 369 -5.40 8.42 -3.47
N ASN A 370 -4.99 9.42 -4.22
CA ASN A 370 -4.70 9.34 -5.64
C ASN A 370 -3.20 9.16 -5.90
N GLY A 371 -2.84 8.44 -6.96
CA GLY A 371 -1.48 8.48 -7.52
C GLY A 371 -0.41 7.76 -6.69
N LEU A 372 -0.79 6.76 -5.88
CA LEU A 372 0.18 5.93 -5.17
C LEU A 372 0.93 5.02 -6.17
N THR A 373 2.16 5.38 -6.53
CA THR A 373 2.98 4.72 -7.58
C THR A 373 4.19 3.94 -7.04
N SER A 374 4.56 4.11 -5.77
CA SER A 374 5.75 3.47 -5.21
C SER A 374 5.45 2.06 -4.66
N LEU A 375 5.27 1.97 -3.35
CA LEU A 375 5.18 0.73 -2.58
C LEU A 375 3.78 0.52 -2.04
N CYS A 376 3.51 1.03 -0.84
CA CYS A 376 2.27 0.86 -0.10
C CYS A 376 2.09 2.06 0.83
N LEU A 377 0.86 2.32 1.26
CA LEU A 377 0.61 3.38 2.24
C LEU A 377 1.28 3.04 3.57
N PHE A 378 1.07 1.82 4.06
CA PHE A 378 1.67 1.31 5.30
C PHE A 378 2.65 0.17 5.03
N GLY A 379 3.88 0.27 5.53
CA GLY A 379 4.84 -0.85 5.48
C GLY A 379 4.41 -1.98 6.41
N TYR A 380 4.24 -1.65 7.68
CA TYR A 380 3.81 -2.55 8.74
C TYR A 380 2.68 -1.92 9.53
N VAL A 381 1.61 -2.69 9.73
CA VAL A 381 0.48 -2.32 10.59
C VAL A 381 0.53 -3.16 11.86
N GLY A 382 0.40 -2.50 13.02
CA GLY A 382 0.35 -3.13 14.34
C GLY A 382 -1.04 -3.66 14.71
N ALA A 383 -1.08 -4.52 15.74
CA ALA A 383 -2.33 -5.07 16.28
C ALA A 383 -3.24 -3.97 16.84
N GLY A 384 -4.56 -4.17 16.71
CA GLY A 384 -5.57 -3.21 17.16
C GLY A 384 -5.78 -2.01 16.24
N THR A 385 -5.07 -1.94 15.10
CA THR A 385 -5.23 -0.87 14.12
C THR A 385 -6.54 -1.00 13.36
N THR A 386 -7.19 0.13 13.07
CA THR A 386 -8.30 0.19 12.12
C THR A 386 -7.92 1.06 10.93
N VAL A 387 -8.15 0.59 9.70
CA VAL A 387 -8.09 1.40 8.48
C VAL A 387 -9.44 1.30 7.79
N ARG A 388 -10.11 2.42 7.54
CA ARG A 388 -11.47 2.39 7.00
C ARG A 388 -11.83 3.55 6.08
N ASP A 389 -12.89 3.34 5.32
CA ASP A 389 -13.61 4.36 4.56
C ASP A 389 -12.68 5.12 3.60
N LEU A 390 -11.97 4.40 2.75
CA LEU A 390 -10.87 4.94 1.95
C LEU A 390 -10.91 4.44 0.51
N VAL A 391 -10.72 5.33 -0.45
CA VAL A 391 -10.61 4.98 -1.87
C VAL A 391 -9.20 5.23 -2.35
N PHE A 392 -8.60 4.26 -3.03
CA PHE A 392 -7.35 4.44 -3.76
C PHE A 392 -7.64 4.51 -5.26
N THR A 393 -7.14 5.54 -5.93
CA THR A 393 -7.24 5.70 -7.40
C THR A 393 -5.88 5.86 -8.03
N ASN A 394 -5.78 5.45 -9.29
CA ASN A 394 -4.53 5.52 -10.07
C ASN A 394 -3.36 4.82 -9.35
N VAL A 395 -3.64 3.70 -8.68
CA VAL A 395 -2.61 2.86 -8.06
C VAL A 395 -1.75 2.24 -9.15
N SER A 396 -0.43 2.35 -8.99
CA SER A 396 0.55 1.71 -9.86
C SER A 396 1.76 1.24 -9.06
N THR A 397 1.55 0.29 -8.15
CA THR A 397 2.56 -0.13 -7.16
C THR A 397 3.17 -1.49 -7.45
N ILE A 398 4.29 -1.80 -6.79
CA ILE A 398 4.86 -3.16 -6.74
C ILE A 398 4.46 -3.94 -5.48
N LEU A 399 4.00 -3.24 -4.44
CA LEU A 399 3.54 -3.80 -3.17
C LEU A 399 2.00 -3.65 -3.03
N PRO A 400 1.37 -4.39 -2.10
CA PRO A 400 -0.05 -4.22 -1.77
C PRO A 400 -0.35 -2.78 -1.33
N PRO A 401 -1.34 -2.08 -1.94
CA PRO A 401 -1.49 -0.63 -1.77
C PRO A 401 -1.75 -0.16 -0.35
N VAL A 402 -2.46 -0.94 0.47
CA VAL A 402 -2.79 -0.55 1.84
C VAL A 402 -1.67 -0.90 2.80
N ALA A 403 -1.37 -2.20 2.95
CA ALA A 403 -0.37 -2.65 3.92
C ALA A 403 0.49 -3.79 3.37
N ALA A 404 1.82 -3.64 3.41
CA ALA A 404 2.70 -4.74 3.01
C ALA A 404 2.68 -5.90 4.04
N CYS A 405 2.59 -5.58 5.33
CA CYS A 405 2.56 -6.57 6.41
C CYS A 405 1.66 -6.13 7.56
N VAL A 406 0.93 -7.09 8.15
CA VAL A 406 0.24 -6.93 9.43
C VAL A 406 0.94 -7.78 10.47
N TYR A 407 1.28 -7.13 11.58
CA TYR A 407 2.05 -7.66 12.70
C TYR A 407 1.29 -7.42 14.02
N GLY A 408 1.47 -8.29 15.01
CA GLY A 408 1.22 -7.93 16.41
C GLY A 408 0.65 -9.03 17.29
N SER A 409 0.35 -8.67 18.54
CA SER A 409 -0.14 -9.52 19.63
C SER A 409 -1.61 -9.22 19.99
N VAL A 410 -2.22 -10.11 20.76
CA VAL A 410 -3.67 -10.40 20.95
C VAL A 410 -4.51 -9.30 21.65
N THR A 411 -4.08 -8.03 21.68
CA THR A 411 -4.79 -7.00 22.49
C THR A 411 -6.12 -6.56 21.89
N ALA A 412 -6.24 -6.50 20.55
CA ALA A 412 -7.45 -6.17 19.80
C ALA A 412 -7.33 -6.62 18.33
N PRO A 413 -8.45 -6.85 17.60
CA PRO A 413 -8.41 -7.19 16.18
C PRO A 413 -7.89 -6.02 15.35
N THR A 414 -7.15 -6.33 14.29
CA THR A 414 -6.81 -5.34 13.24
C THR A 414 -7.88 -5.39 12.16
N THR A 415 -8.47 -4.24 11.81
CA THR A 415 -9.62 -4.17 10.91
C THR A 415 -9.32 -3.31 9.68
N PHE A 416 -9.65 -3.83 8.50
CA PHE A 416 -9.69 -3.10 7.24
C PHE A 416 -11.12 -3.13 6.70
N SER A 417 -11.79 -1.99 6.64
CA SER A 417 -13.22 -1.95 6.28
C SER A 417 -13.58 -0.85 5.28
N ASN A 418 -14.47 -1.14 4.34
CA ASN A 418 -14.96 -0.15 3.36
C ASN A 418 -13.81 0.49 2.54
N ILE A 419 -12.85 -0.32 2.09
CA ILE A 419 -11.71 0.14 1.29
C ILE A 419 -11.89 -0.27 -0.17
N GLN A 420 -11.71 0.67 -1.10
CA GLN A 420 -11.73 0.41 -2.53
C GLN A 420 -10.36 0.69 -3.14
N VAL A 421 -9.84 -0.24 -3.96
CA VAL A 421 -8.55 -0.09 -4.64
C VAL A 421 -8.73 -0.16 -6.15
N ASN A 422 -8.29 0.89 -6.86
CA ASN A 422 -8.40 1.00 -8.32
C ASN A 422 -7.02 1.29 -8.94
N GLY A 423 -6.61 0.45 -9.90
CA GLY A 423 -5.33 0.63 -10.59
C GLY A 423 -4.70 -0.69 -11.07
N THR A 424 -3.38 -0.76 -11.03
CA THR A 424 -2.60 -1.96 -11.38
C THR A 424 -1.50 -2.19 -10.36
N ILE A 425 -1.29 -3.44 -9.97
CA ILE A 425 -0.19 -3.84 -9.10
C ILE A 425 0.65 -4.84 -9.86
N SER A 426 1.94 -4.54 -10.06
CA SER A 426 2.81 -5.41 -10.86
C SER A 426 4.19 -5.52 -10.25
N SER A 427 4.70 -6.75 -10.08
CA SER A 427 6.03 -6.97 -9.54
C SER A 427 6.79 -8.10 -10.25
N ASP A 428 8.10 -7.95 -10.42
CA ASP A 428 9.01 -9.00 -10.87
C ASP A 428 9.86 -9.60 -9.73
N VAL A 429 9.71 -9.07 -8.50
CA VAL A 429 10.60 -9.36 -7.37
C VAL A 429 9.89 -9.77 -6.09
N ILE A 430 8.58 -9.58 -5.98
CA ILE A 430 7.80 -9.88 -4.77
C ILE A 430 6.38 -10.37 -5.09
N SER A 431 5.67 -10.82 -4.06
CA SER A 431 4.27 -11.21 -4.17
C SER A 431 3.35 -9.99 -4.13
N VAL A 432 2.20 -10.09 -4.79
CA VAL A 432 1.28 -8.94 -4.97
C VAL A 432 -0.12 -9.24 -4.46
N SER A 433 -0.81 -8.23 -3.92
CA SER A 433 -2.25 -8.30 -3.66
C SER A 433 -2.94 -6.96 -3.77
N GLY A 434 -4.26 -6.99 -3.92
CA GLY A 434 -5.10 -5.79 -4.01
C GLY A 434 -5.24 -5.00 -2.72
N LEU A 435 -4.94 -5.56 -1.54
CA LEU A 435 -5.13 -4.87 -0.26
C LEU A 435 -3.93 -5.04 0.69
N VAL A 436 -3.74 -6.25 1.23
CA VAL A 436 -2.78 -6.56 2.29
C VAL A 436 -1.83 -7.67 1.86
N GLY A 437 -0.54 -7.52 2.12
CA GLY A 437 0.45 -8.52 1.76
C GLY A 437 0.43 -9.75 2.65
N ILE A 438 1.11 -9.63 3.79
CA ILE A 438 1.43 -10.76 4.65
C ILE A 438 0.83 -10.56 6.05
N LEU A 439 0.24 -11.61 6.61
CA LEU A 439 -0.22 -11.65 8.01
C LEU A 439 0.71 -12.57 8.81
N ARG A 440 1.26 -12.10 9.95
CA ARG A 440 2.19 -12.86 10.82
C ARG A 440 1.98 -12.64 12.32
N SER A 441 2.26 -13.67 13.12
CA SER A 441 2.41 -13.62 14.58
C SER A 441 3.89 -13.68 15.01
N THR A 442 4.29 -13.08 16.14
CA THR A 442 5.68 -13.18 16.68
C THR A 442 5.91 -14.45 17.50
N GLU A 443 7.05 -15.13 17.31
CA GLU A 443 7.28 -16.51 17.80
C GLU A 443 8.38 -16.74 18.86
N THR A 444 9.14 -15.76 19.36
CA THR A 444 10.35 -16.14 20.14
C THR A 444 10.16 -16.55 21.61
N GLU A 445 9.06 -16.22 22.31
CA GLU A 445 8.91 -16.53 23.76
C GLU A 445 7.48 -16.79 24.28
N LEU A 446 6.63 -17.60 23.62
CA LEU A 446 5.25 -17.80 24.09
C LEU A 446 5.00 -19.16 24.78
N PRO A 447 4.57 -19.18 26.07
CA PRO A 447 4.06 -20.37 26.74
C PRO A 447 2.83 -20.96 26.05
N SER A 448 2.50 -22.22 26.35
CA SER A 448 1.41 -23.00 25.73
C SER A 448 0.03 -22.33 25.69
N SER A 449 -0.22 -21.38 26.60
CA SER A 449 -1.47 -20.62 26.75
C SER A 449 -1.50 -19.28 26.00
N MET A 450 -0.41 -18.87 25.35
CA MET A 450 -0.29 -17.61 24.60
C MET A 450 -0.21 -17.80 23.06
N LYS A 451 -0.63 -18.96 22.53
CA LYS A 451 -0.64 -19.28 21.09
C LYS A 451 -1.88 -18.77 20.35
N GLN A 452 -2.23 -17.48 20.48
CA GLN A 452 -3.28 -16.84 19.68
C GLN A 452 -2.64 -15.77 18.79
N SER A 453 -3.04 -15.76 17.52
CA SER A 453 -2.66 -14.73 16.56
C SER A 453 -3.72 -13.63 16.56
N PRO A 454 -3.36 -12.36 16.28
CA PRO A 454 -4.36 -11.30 16.17
C PRO A 454 -5.43 -11.72 15.16
N GLU A 455 -6.69 -11.48 15.47
CA GLU A 455 -7.74 -11.60 14.45
C GLU A 455 -7.56 -10.42 13.49
N VAL A 456 -7.39 -10.73 12.22
CA VAL A 456 -7.43 -9.73 11.15
C VAL A 456 -8.79 -9.83 10.49
N ILE A 457 -9.49 -8.71 10.42
CA ILE A 457 -10.81 -8.61 9.80
C ILE A 457 -10.68 -7.73 8.56
N ILE A 458 -11.09 -8.25 7.41
CA ILE A 458 -11.22 -7.50 6.17
C ILE A 458 -12.68 -7.58 5.75
N GLU A 459 -13.36 -6.45 5.67
CA GLU A 459 -14.81 -6.43 5.43
C GLU A 459 -15.25 -5.32 4.48
N ASN A 460 -16.24 -5.60 3.63
CA ASN A 460 -16.80 -4.61 2.70
C ASN A 460 -15.75 -3.93 1.79
N CYS A 461 -14.65 -4.64 1.50
CA CYS A 461 -13.58 -4.10 0.67
C CYS A 461 -13.74 -4.55 -0.79
N THR A 462 -13.34 -3.69 -1.72
CA THR A 462 -13.40 -3.96 -3.16
C THR A 462 -12.04 -3.77 -3.80
N ASN A 463 -11.47 -4.83 -4.39
CA ASN A 463 -10.30 -4.72 -5.24
C ASN A 463 -10.72 -4.64 -6.72
N ASN A 464 -10.57 -3.48 -7.35
CA ASN A 464 -10.70 -3.31 -8.80
C ASN A 464 -9.35 -3.32 -9.52
N ALA A 465 -8.24 -3.42 -8.79
CA ALA A 465 -6.91 -3.41 -9.38
C ALA A 465 -6.49 -4.81 -9.81
N SER A 466 -6.01 -4.94 -11.05
CA SER A 466 -5.36 -6.17 -11.50
C SER A 466 -4.00 -6.31 -10.84
N ALA A 467 -3.66 -7.52 -10.38
CA ALA A 467 -2.40 -7.80 -9.71
C ALA A 467 -1.63 -8.94 -10.40
N SER A 468 -0.43 -8.64 -10.89
CA SER A 468 0.41 -9.62 -11.60
C SER A 468 1.81 -9.70 -11.03
N CYS A 469 2.36 -10.90 -10.88
CA CYS A 469 3.78 -11.06 -10.58
C CYS A 469 4.50 -12.05 -11.49
N VAL A 470 5.75 -11.72 -11.85
CA VAL A 470 6.63 -12.57 -12.67
C VAL A 470 7.88 -12.90 -11.86
N GLY A 471 8.37 -14.13 -11.90
CA GLY A 471 9.57 -14.56 -11.16
C GLY A 471 9.37 -14.78 -9.66
N TYR A 472 8.23 -14.38 -9.09
CA TYR A 472 7.86 -14.60 -7.70
C TYR A 472 6.70 -15.60 -7.52
N THR A 473 6.34 -15.86 -6.27
CA THR A 473 5.58 -17.06 -5.89
C THR A 473 4.08 -16.87 -5.75
N ARG A 474 3.54 -15.66 -5.54
CA ARG A 474 2.16 -15.52 -5.04
C ARG A 474 1.42 -14.25 -5.51
N ALA A 475 0.13 -14.38 -5.79
CA ALA A 475 -0.80 -13.27 -6.01
C ALA A 475 -2.17 -13.52 -5.34
N ALA A 476 -2.84 -12.45 -4.88
CA ALA A 476 -4.18 -12.56 -4.31
C ALA A 476 -5.02 -11.28 -4.46
N GLY A 477 -6.35 -11.38 -4.43
CA GLY A 477 -7.21 -10.18 -4.44
C GLY A 477 -7.09 -9.36 -3.14
N PHE A 478 -7.02 -10.00 -1.98
CA PHE A 478 -6.96 -9.31 -0.68
C PHE A 478 -5.71 -9.64 0.13
N VAL A 479 -5.41 -10.92 0.36
CA VAL A 479 -4.30 -11.33 1.24
C VAL A 479 -3.38 -12.32 0.54
N VAL A 480 -2.10 -11.96 0.36
CA VAL A 480 -1.14 -12.85 -0.27
C VAL A 480 -0.88 -14.08 0.58
N THR A 481 -0.45 -13.89 1.83
CA THR A 481 -0.04 -15.00 2.70
C THR A 481 -0.50 -14.82 4.14
N VAL A 482 -1.06 -15.90 4.69
CA VAL A 482 -1.44 -16.02 6.09
C VAL A 482 -0.49 -16.99 6.80
N TYR A 483 0.25 -16.52 7.80
CA TYR A 483 1.16 -17.33 8.62
C TYR A 483 0.59 -17.57 10.02
N GLY A 484 -0.27 -18.57 10.15
CA GLY A 484 -0.84 -18.98 11.43
C GLY A 484 -1.73 -17.92 12.08
N VAL A 485 -2.27 -16.98 11.31
CA VAL A 485 -3.10 -15.86 11.80
C VAL A 485 -4.59 -16.16 11.62
N ASN A 486 -5.42 -15.77 12.60
CA ASN A 486 -6.87 -15.83 12.43
C ASN A 486 -7.28 -14.73 11.44
N LEU A 487 -7.97 -15.11 10.38
CA LEU A 487 -8.40 -14.19 9.34
C LEU A 487 -9.89 -14.35 9.10
N VAL A 488 -10.62 -13.25 9.10
CA VAL A 488 -11.98 -13.14 8.58
C VAL A 488 -11.94 -12.21 7.36
N VAL A 489 -12.34 -12.71 6.20
CA VAL A 489 -12.63 -11.88 5.02
C VAL A 489 -14.11 -12.01 4.73
N ARG A 490 -14.86 -10.92 4.77
CA ARG A 490 -16.31 -10.97 4.58
C ARG A 490 -16.85 -9.86 3.69
N ASP A 491 -17.88 -10.16 2.91
CA ASP A 491 -18.58 -9.18 2.10
C ASP A 491 -17.63 -8.40 1.16
N CYS A 492 -16.57 -9.06 0.67
CA CYS A 492 -15.52 -8.46 -0.14
C CYS A 492 -15.60 -8.90 -1.61
N VAL A 493 -15.20 -8.02 -2.53
CA VAL A 493 -15.27 -8.27 -3.97
C VAL A 493 -13.92 -8.05 -4.65
N ASN A 494 -13.41 -9.06 -5.36
CA ASN A 494 -12.28 -8.92 -6.26
C ASN A 494 -12.76 -8.86 -7.72
N ASN A 495 -12.59 -7.71 -8.37
CA ASN A 495 -12.85 -7.50 -9.80
C ASN A 495 -11.57 -7.52 -10.66
N GLY A 496 -10.40 -7.33 -10.04
CA GLY A 496 -9.12 -7.31 -10.76
C GLY A 496 -8.62 -8.70 -11.15
N ASP A 497 -8.01 -8.79 -12.33
CA ASP A 497 -7.39 -10.03 -12.80
C ASP A 497 -6.09 -10.30 -12.02
N LEU A 498 -5.87 -11.57 -11.68
CA LEU A 498 -4.71 -12.04 -10.93
C LEU A 498 -3.87 -12.98 -11.78
N SER A 499 -2.56 -12.75 -11.83
CA SER A 499 -1.64 -13.64 -12.53
C SER A 499 -0.30 -13.84 -11.81
N VAL A 500 0.16 -15.09 -11.79
CA VAL A 500 1.49 -15.46 -11.30
C VAL A 500 2.22 -16.20 -12.41
N THR A 501 3.43 -15.76 -12.76
CA THR A 501 4.32 -16.52 -13.67
C THR A 501 5.65 -16.78 -12.98
N ASN A 502 5.89 -18.01 -12.53
CA ASN A 502 7.08 -18.37 -11.75
C ASN A 502 8.06 -19.27 -12.53
N TYR A 503 9.36 -18.96 -12.44
CA TYR A 503 10.45 -19.72 -13.06
C TYR A 503 11.49 -20.21 -12.04
N THR A 504 11.18 -20.17 -10.73
CA THR A 504 12.14 -20.49 -9.67
C THR A 504 11.58 -21.37 -8.55
N ARG A 505 10.26 -21.32 -8.31
CA ARG A 505 9.58 -22.00 -7.19
C ARG A 505 8.12 -22.32 -7.56
N GLU A 506 7.36 -22.79 -6.56
CA GLU A 506 5.91 -22.97 -6.65
C GLU A 506 5.17 -21.65 -6.90
N ALA A 507 4.01 -21.73 -7.56
CA ALA A 507 3.11 -20.60 -7.76
C ALA A 507 1.81 -20.80 -6.97
N HIS A 508 1.33 -19.76 -6.30
CA HIS A 508 0.04 -19.74 -5.60
C HIS A 508 -0.77 -18.51 -6.01
N ALA A 509 -1.96 -18.72 -6.57
CA ALA A 509 -2.84 -17.61 -6.96
C ALA A 509 -4.25 -17.87 -6.42
N GLY A 510 -4.82 -16.90 -5.71
CA GLY A 510 -6.16 -17.01 -5.14
C GLY A 510 -6.97 -15.74 -5.31
N GLY A 511 -8.23 -15.82 -5.77
CA GLY A 511 -9.07 -14.63 -5.96
C GLY A 511 -9.23 -13.76 -4.71
N ILE A 512 -9.23 -14.36 -3.52
CA ILE A 512 -9.32 -13.66 -2.24
C ILE A 512 -8.02 -13.84 -1.42
N VAL A 513 -7.62 -15.09 -1.18
CA VAL A 513 -6.42 -15.43 -0.37
C VAL A 513 -5.45 -16.29 -1.18
N GLY A 514 -4.18 -15.89 -1.25
CA GLY A 514 -3.16 -16.60 -2.02
C GLY A 514 -2.73 -17.90 -1.35
N PHE A 515 -2.14 -17.82 -0.16
CA PHE A 515 -1.57 -18.99 0.52
C PHE A 515 -1.74 -18.97 2.04
N VAL A 516 -2.19 -20.10 2.60
CA VAL A 516 -2.36 -20.30 4.05
C VAL A 516 -1.37 -21.35 4.57
N LEU A 517 -0.61 -20.97 5.59
CA LEU A 517 0.48 -21.75 6.20
C LEU A 517 0.43 -21.66 7.73
N PRO A 518 1.00 -22.65 8.46
CA PRO A 518 1.17 -22.54 9.90
C PRO A 518 2.23 -21.47 10.25
N SER A 519 2.24 -21.02 11.50
CA SER A 519 3.34 -20.20 12.04
C SER A 519 4.59 -21.09 12.18
N GLY A 520 5.69 -20.71 11.55
CA GLY A 520 6.94 -21.48 11.53
C GLY A 520 7.57 -21.57 10.14
N LEU A 521 8.66 -20.83 9.94
CA LEU A 521 9.53 -20.92 8.76
C LEU A 521 10.60 -22.03 8.89
N GLY A 522 10.50 -22.92 9.89
CA GLY A 522 11.53 -23.90 10.23
C GLY A 522 10.96 -25.31 10.49
N GLU A 523 11.58 -26.28 9.82
CA GLU A 523 11.64 -27.73 10.03
C GLU A 523 10.54 -28.44 10.85
N SER A 524 9.84 -29.35 10.16
CA SER A 524 9.69 -30.77 10.56
C SER A 524 9.59 -31.04 12.08
N GLY A 525 8.59 -30.51 12.76
CA GLY A 525 8.37 -30.84 14.18
C GLY A 525 6.97 -30.51 14.64
N SER A 526 6.06 -31.50 14.61
CA SER A 526 4.77 -31.57 15.33
C SER A 526 4.11 -30.24 15.74
N LEU A 527 3.91 -29.31 14.79
CA LEU A 527 3.14 -28.09 15.02
C LEU A 527 1.67 -28.48 15.23
N ASN A 528 0.99 -27.82 16.16
CA ASN A 528 -0.43 -28.08 16.42
C ASN A 528 -1.25 -27.50 15.25
N ARG A 529 -1.65 -28.35 14.30
CA ARG A 529 -2.07 -27.99 12.93
C ARG A 529 -3.42 -27.24 12.80
N ASN A 530 -4.10 -26.96 13.91
CA ASN A 530 -5.46 -26.37 13.98
C ASN A 530 -5.58 -25.15 14.92
N ASN A 531 -4.48 -24.46 15.22
CA ASN A 531 -4.52 -23.34 16.17
C ASN A 531 -5.07 -22.01 15.62
N PHE A 532 -5.43 -21.96 14.33
CA PHE A 532 -5.98 -20.76 13.70
C PHE A 532 -7.05 -21.12 12.66
N THR A 533 -7.94 -20.17 12.40
CA THR A 533 -9.03 -20.28 11.43
C THR A 533 -8.92 -19.18 10.39
N VAL A 534 -9.10 -19.54 9.12
CA VAL A 534 -9.33 -18.60 8.03
C VAL A 534 -10.77 -18.78 7.58
N ARG A 535 -11.59 -17.74 7.76
CA ARG A 535 -13.01 -17.72 7.42
C ARG A 535 -13.24 -16.70 6.31
N ILE A 536 -13.83 -17.14 5.21
CA ILE A 536 -14.14 -16.31 4.04
C ILE A 536 -15.65 -16.39 3.80
N GLU A 537 -16.35 -15.26 3.87
CA GLU A 537 -17.81 -15.22 3.90
C GLU A 537 -18.35 -14.24 2.89
N ASN A 538 -19.38 -14.62 2.13
CA ASN A 538 -20.08 -13.72 1.20
C ASN A 538 -19.13 -12.96 0.24
N CYS A 539 -17.99 -13.57 -0.10
CA CYS A 539 -16.98 -12.93 -0.93
C CYS A 539 -17.17 -13.33 -2.39
N THR A 540 -16.91 -12.39 -3.30
CA THR A 540 -17.01 -12.65 -4.75
C THR A 540 -15.67 -12.41 -5.44
N ASN A 541 -15.23 -13.38 -6.25
CA ASN A 541 -14.15 -13.19 -7.22
C ASN A 541 -14.72 -13.13 -8.64
N ASN A 542 -14.67 -11.97 -9.28
CA ASN A 542 -15.05 -11.74 -10.67
C ASN A 542 -13.84 -11.77 -11.62
N GLY A 543 -12.65 -11.37 -11.15
CA GLY A 543 -11.43 -11.34 -11.95
C GLY A 543 -10.87 -12.73 -12.25
N ALA A 544 -10.25 -12.91 -13.41
CA ALA A 544 -9.60 -14.16 -13.77
C ALA A 544 -8.41 -14.44 -12.86
N VAL A 545 -8.21 -15.69 -12.44
CA VAL A 545 -7.09 -16.11 -11.60
C VAL A 545 -6.23 -17.10 -12.36
N SER A 546 -4.98 -16.72 -12.61
CA SER A 546 -4.05 -17.53 -13.41
C SER A 546 -2.71 -17.74 -12.73
N GLY A 547 -2.16 -18.93 -12.92
CA GLY A 547 -0.82 -19.31 -12.46
C GLY A 547 -0.10 -20.07 -13.56
N MET A 548 1.17 -19.75 -13.77
CA MET A 548 2.06 -20.42 -14.70
C MET A 548 3.38 -20.74 -14.01
N VAL A 549 3.87 -21.98 -14.19
CA VAL A 549 5.22 -22.37 -13.78
C VAL A 549 6.03 -22.81 -15.00
N GLY A 550 7.22 -22.23 -15.14
CA GLY A 550 8.21 -22.56 -16.16
C GLY A 550 9.31 -23.53 -15.69
N MET A 551 9.03 -24.32 -14.64
CA MET A 551 9.91 -25.38 -14.13
C MET A 551 9.12 -26.53 -13.49
N SER A 552 9.81 -27.60 -13.09
CA SER A 552 9.25 -28.70 -12.31
C SER A 552 8.97 -28.26 -10.87
N ALA A 553 7.88 -27.52 -10.67
CA ALA A 553 7.37 -27.09 -9.37
C ALA A 553 5.84 -27.13 -9.35
N GLY A 554 5.25 -27.17 -8.15
CA GLY A 554 3.81 -27.10 -7.95
C GLY A 554 3.21 -25.77 -8.38
N ASN A 555 2.06 -25.82 -9.05
CA ASN A 555 1.27 -24.63 -9.40
C ASN A 555 -0.15 -24.78 -8.85
N TYR A 556 -0.55 -23.87 -7.97
CA TYR A 556 -1.78 -23.97 -7.20
C TYR A 556 -2.64 -22.71 -7.40
N VAL A 557 -3.73 -22.86 -8.15
CA VAL A 557 -4.58 -21.75 -8.54
C VAL A 557 -6.01 -22.03 -8.07
N GLY A 558 -6.58 -21.09 -7.32
CA GLY A 558 -7.93 -21.19 -6.79
C GLY A 558 -8.74 -19.94 -7.06
N GLY A 559 -10.03 -20.08 -7.37
CA GLY A 559 -10.90 -18.92 -7.57
C GLY A 559 -11.13 -18.10 -6.30
N ILE A 560 -11.06 -18.71 -5.11
CA ILE A 560 -11.13 -18.01 -3.81
C ILE A 560 -9.80 -18.14 -3.06
N VAL A 561 -9.30 -19.37 -2.87
CA VAL A 561 -8.06 -19.66 -2.15
C VAL A 561 -7.07 -20.43 -3.02
N GLY A 562 -5.87 -19.91 -3.22
CA GLY A 562 -4.85 -20.58 -4.04
C GLY A 562 -4.41 -21.90 -3.43
N ALA A 563 -3.88 -21.85 -2.20
CA ALA A 563 -3.59 -23.05 -1.44
C ALA A 563 -3.72 -22.87 0.08
N SER A 564 -3.91 -23.98 0.78
CA SER A 564 -3.81 -24.07 2.23
C SER A 564 -3.11 -25.36 2.64
N THR A 565 -2.12 -25.27 3.53
CA THR A 565 -1.39 -26.45 4.01
C THR A 565 -1.75 -26.87 5.44
N ASN A 566 -2.39 -26.00 6.21
CA ASN A 566 -2.79 -26.21 7.61
C ASN A 566 -3.85 -25.17 8.02
N GLY A 567 -4.41 -25.32 9.23
CA GLY A 567 -5.49 -24.48 9.74
C GLY A 567 -6.87 -25.00 9.37
N ARG A 568 -7.90 -24.41 9.99
CA ARG A 568 -9.30 -24.62 9.59
C ARG A 568 -9.67 -23.57 8.55
N LEU A 569 -10.06 -24.01 7.36
CA LEU A 569 -10.55 -23.14 6.30
C LEU A 569 -12.07 -23.26 6.23
N GLU A 570 -12.77 -22.14 6.39
CA GLU A 570 -14.23 -22.04 6.28
C GLU A 570 -14.54 -21.07 5.14
N ILE A 571 -15.25 -21.53 4.11
CA ILE A 571 -15.64 -20.73 2.96
C ILE A 571 -17.15 -20.85 2.83
N VAL A 572 -17.88 -19.75 3.02
CA VAL A 572 -19.34 -19.74 3.12
C VAL A 572 -19.91 -18.63 2.23
N GLY A 573 -20.96 -18.90 1.46
CA GLY A 573 -21.66 -17.86 0.69
C GLY A 573 -20.82 -17.23 -0.43
N CYS A 574 -19.74 -17.88 -0.87
CA CYS A 574 -18.77 -17.26 -1.78
C CYS A 574 -19.01 -17.62 -3.25
N THR A 575 -18.74 -16.67 -4.14
CA THR A 575 -18.89 -16.87 -5.60
C THR A 575 -17.57 -16.66 -6.33
N ASN A 576 -17.20 -17.60 -7.20
CA ASN A 576 -16.15 -17.40 -8.20
C ASN A 576 -16.76 -17.35 -9.61
N SER A 577 -16.78 -16.15 -10.19
CA SER A 577 -17.19 -15.90 -11.58
C SER A 577 -16.00 -15.77 -12.54
N GLY A 578 -14.80 -15.48 -12.03
CA GLY A 578 -13.59 -15.40 -12.83
C GLY A 578 -13.08 -16.77 -13.28
N ASP A 579 -12.49 -16.83 -14.47
CA ASP A 579 -11.85 -18.05 -14.97
C ASP A 579 -10.61 -18.40 -14.13
N VAL A 580 -10.44 -19.68 -13.81
CA VAL A 580 -9.31 -20.21 -13.05
C VAL A 580 -8.41 -21.02 -13.99
N ALA A 581 -7.14 -20.64 -14.13
CA ALA A 581 -6.21 -21.28 -15.05
C ALA A 581 -4.85 -21.60 -14.41
N SER A 582 -4.55 -22.88 -14.25
CA SER A 582 -3.25 -23.39 -13.79
C SER A 582 -2.48 -24.00 -14.97
N ARG A 583 -1.27 -23.49 -15.23
CA ARG A 583 -0.42 -23.93 -16.37
C ARG A 583 0.96 -24.35 -15.93
N ASN A 584 1.44 -25.49 -16.42
CA ASN A 584 2.84 -25.91 -16.29
C ASN A 584 3.46 -26.06 -17.68
N SER A 585 4.46 -25.22 -18.00
CA SER A 585 5.11 -25.18 -19.31
C SER A 585 6.41 -25.97 -19.38
N ALA A 586 6.90 -26.52 -18.26
CA ALA A 586 8.22 -27.16 -18.18
C ALA A 586 8.20 -28.67 -17.96
N GLY A 587 7.11 -29.23 -17.43
CA GLY A 587 7.01 -30.64 -17.09
C GLY A 587 7.55 -30.98 -15.69
N GLY A 588 7.11 -32.11 -15.12
CA GLY A 588 7.77 -32.80 -14.00
C GLY A 588 7.02 -32.87 -12.65
N ASP A 589 6.26 -31.84 -12.26
CA ASP A 589 5.54 -31.78 -10.98
C ASP A 589 4.00 -31.71 -11.20
N THR A 590 3.28 -30.94 -10.38
CA THR A 590 1.82 -30.88 -10.32
C THR A 590 1.29 -29.50 -10.72
N THR A 591 0.18 -29.47 -11.45
CA THR A 591 -0.55 -28.24 -11.75
C THR A 591 -2.01 -28.43 -11.37
N ASN A 592 -2.49 -27.59 -10.46
CA ASN A 592 -3.75 -27.75 -9.75
C ASN A 592 -4.60 -26.50 -9.94
N ALA A 593 -5.85 -26.69 -10.37
CA ALA A 593 -6.86 -25.64 -10.50
C ALA A 593 -8.12 -26.03 -9.74
N GLY A 594 -8.62 -25.12 -8.90
CA GLY A 594 -9.89 -25.28 -8.19
C GLY A 594 -10.77 -24.05 -8.33
N GLY A 595 -12.06 -24.20 -8.63
CA GLY A 595 -12.95 -23.04 -8.72
C GLY A 595 -13.11 -22.29 -7.38
N ILE A 596 -12.96 -23.00 -6.25
CA ILE A 596 -12.89 -22.38 -4.92
C ILE A 596 -11.46 -22.48 -4.36
N VAL A 597 -10.94 -23.71 -4.22
CA VAL A 597 -9.61 -23.96 -3.61
C VAL A 597 -8.70 -24.73 -4.56
N GLY A 598 -7.52 -24.18 -4.89
CA GLY A 598 -6.56 -24.85 -5.77
C GLY A 598 -5.94 -26.10 -5.13
N ARG A 599 -5.39 -25.95 -3.92
CA ARG A 599 -4.81 -27.05 -3.15
C ARG A 599 -5.12 -26.96 -1.65
N ILE A 600 -5.46 -28.08 -1.02
CA ILE A 600 -5.67 -28.17 0.42
C ILE A 600 -4.91 -29.35 1.05
N SER A 601 -4.31 -29.11 2.23
CA SER A 601 -3.75 -30.14 3.12
C SER A 601 -4.23 -30.05 4.58
N GLY A 602 -5.37 -29.40 4.82
CA GLY A 602 -5.99 -29.20 6.14
C GLY A 602 -7.48 -29.54 6.16
N ASN A 603 -8.19 -29.12 7.21
CA ASN A 603 -9.66 -29.23 7.28
C ASN A 603 -10.29 -28.09 6.50
N VAL A 604 -11.28 -28.40 5.65
CA VAL A 604 -12.01 -27.37 4.90
C VAL A 604 -13.50 -27.63 4.93
N GLN A 605 -14.26 -26.55 5.13
CA GLN A 605 -15.70 -26.51 4.96
C GLN A 605 -16.00 -25.50 3.86
N ILE A 606 -16.70 -25.97 2.82
CA ILE A 606 -17.22 -25.12 1.74
C ILE A 606 -18.73 -25.29 1.77
N ASP A 607 -19.44 -24.20 2.04
CA ASP A 607 -20.90 -24.17 2.14
C ASP A 607 -21.46 -23.02 1.31
N ASP A 608 -22.58 -23.25 0.63
CA ASP A 608 -23.33 -22.25 -0.13
C ASP A 608 -22.43 -21.44 -1.09
N CYS A 609 -21.67 -22.14 -1.93
CA CYS A 609 -20.67 -21.52 -2.81
C CYS A 609 -20.95 -21.81 -4.28
N ASP A 610 -20.72 -20.80 -5.12
CA ASP A 610 -21.00 -20.85 -6.55
C ASP A 610 -19.71 -20.71 -7.38
N VAL A 611 -19.56 -21.54 -8.40
CA VAL A 611 -18.47 -21.45 -9.39
C VAL A 611 -19.08 -21.36 -10.78
N THR A 612 -19.06 -20.15 -11.36
CA THR A 612 -19.58 -19.89 -12.71
C THR A 612 -18.47 -19.70 -13.74
N GLY A 613 -17.28 -19.26 -13.31
CA GLY A 613 -16.08 -19.19 -14.14
C GLY A 613 -15.53 -20.58 -14.50
N SER A 614 -14.87 -20.71 -15.66
CA SER A 614 -14.30 -21.98 -16.10
C SER A 614 -13.03 -22.31 -15.30
N VAL A 615 -12.84 -23.59 -14.97
CA VAL A 615 -11.66 -24.10 -14.26
C VAL A 615 -10.82 -24.95 -15.21
N SER A 616 -9.54 -24.60 -15.37
CA SER A 616 -8.62 -25.31 -16.25
C SER A 616 -7.25 -25.56 -15.62
N ALA A 617 -6.77 -26.78 -15.76
CA ALA A 617 -5.39 -27.16 -15.43
C ALA A 617 -4.73 -27.71 -16.70
N THR A 618 -3.52 -27.25 -17.04
CA THR A 618 -2.86 -27.56 -18.31
C THR A 618 -1.38 -27.87 -18.12
N ALA A 619 -0.93 -29.00 -18.65
CA ALA A 619 0.48 -29.32 -18.85
C ALA A 619 0.85 -29.25 -20.33
N GLU A 620 1.82 -28.40 -20.67
CA GLU A 620 2.29 -28.21 -22.05
C GLU A 620 3.42 -29.20 -22.42
N ARG A 621 3.93 -29.95 -21.42
CA ARG A 621 4.97 -30.96 -21.58
C ARG A 621 4.60 -32.25 -20.85
N THR A 622 5.22 -33.35 -21.30
CA THR A 622 5.00 -34.69 -20.75
C THR A 622 5.48 -34.84 -19.31
N GLY A 623 4.85 -35.75 -18.55
CA GLY A 623 5.31 -36.11 -17.21
C GLY A 623 4.88 -35.15 -16.10
N THR A 624 3.87 -34.32 -16.34
CA THR A 624 3.22 -33.48 -15.31
C THR A 624 1.96 -34.17 -14.84
N THR A 625 1.59 -34.02 -13.56
CA THR A 625 0.25 -34.40 -13.10
C THR A 625 -0.68 -33.20 -13.10
N VAL A 626 -1.86 -33.35 -13.70
CA VAL A 626 -2.78 -32.25 -13.97
C VAL A 626 -4.09 -32.51 -13.23
N TYR A 627 -4.47 -31.60 -12.32
CA TYR A 627 -5.64 -31.73 -11.48
C TYR A 627 -6.56 -30.52 -11.62
N ALA A 628 -7.78 -30.73 -12.10
CA ALA A 628 -8.81 -29.70 -12.17
C ALA A 628 -10.03 -30.14 -11.37
N GLY A 629 -10.54 -29.26 -10.50
CA GLY A 629 -11.74 -29.51 -9.71
C GLY A 629 -12.67 -28.31 -9.71
N GLY A 630 -13.97 -28.52 -9.91
CA GLY A 630 -14.94 -27.42 -9.88
C GLY A 630 -14.92 -26.65 -8.56
N ALA A 631 -14.82 -27.34 -7.41
CA ALA A 631 -14.61 -26.72 -6.11
C ALA A 631 -13.16 -26.82 -5.65
N ILE A 632 -12.61 -28.04 -5.59
CA ILE A 632 -11.27 -28.33 -5.04
C ILE A 632 -10.40 -29.00 -6.11
N GLY A 633 -9.28 -28.38 -6.48
CA GLY A 633 -8.35 -28.96 -7.46
C GLY A 633 -7.65 -30.22 -6.93
N TYR A 634 -6.95 -30.09 -5.82
CA TYR A 634 -6.20 -31.17 -5.20
C TYR A 634 -6.32 -31.15 -3.69
N PHE A 635 -6.54 -32.32 -3.13
CA PHE A 635 -6.58 -32.51 -1.69
C PHE A 635 -5.69 -33.67 -1.24
N ASN A 636 -4.86 -33.39 -0.25
CA ASN A 636 -3.92 -34.35 0.32
C ASN A 636 -3.85 -34.21 1.84
N TYR A 637 -4.02 -35.32 2.55
CA TYR A 637 -3.65 -35.42 3.97
C TYR A 637 -4.49 -34.57 4.94
N GLY A 638 -5.70 -35.01 5.28
CA GLY A 638 -6.48 -34.42 6.37
C GLY A 638 -6.02 -34.94 7.74
N ILE A 639 -5.65 -34.02 8.64
CA ILE A 639 -5.80 -34.22 10.09
C ILE A 639 -7.26 -34.53 10.45
N SER A 640 -7.56 -35.06 11.65
CA SER A 640 -8.96 -35.35 12.03
C SER A 640 -9.85 -34.10 11.88
N GLY A 641 -10.90 -34.17 11.05
CA GLY A 641 -11.86 -33.07 10.83
C GLY A 641 -12.54 -33.14 9.46
N GLY A 642 -11.81 -33.48 8.40
CA GLY A 642 -12.40 -33.87 7.11
C GLY A 642 -12.62 -32.70 6.16
N VAL A 643 -13.22 -33.01 5.02
CA VAL A 643 -13.65 -32.05 4.00
C VAL A 643 -15.17 -32.13 3.90
N SER A 644 -15.88 -31.01 3.99
CA SER A 644 -17.31 -30.93 3.68
C SER A 644 -17.54 -29.97 2.52
N LEU A 645 -18.30 -30.44 1.54
CA LEU A 645 -18.88 -29.65 0.47
C LEU A 645 -20.40 -29.70 0.66
N GLU A 646 -21.00 -28.56 0.97
CA GLU A 646 -22.42 -28.41 1.24
C GLU A 646 -22.95 -27.30 0.32
N ASN A 647 -24.09 -27.53 -0.36
CA ASN A 647 -24.75 -26.51 -1.19
C ASN A 647 -23.85 -25.84 -2.26
N VAL A 648 -22.88 -26.58 -2.80
CA VAL A 648 -21.94 -26.04 -3.80
C VAL A 648 -22.49 -26.19 -5.22
N LEU A 649 -22.58 -25.10 -5.98
CA LEU A 649 -22.91 -25.10 -7.41
C LEU A 649 -21.66 -24.92 -8.27
N VAL A 650 -21.46 -25.81 -9.24
CA VAL A 650 -20.44 -25.66 -10.28
C VAL A 650 -21.11 -25.62 -11.65
N ALA A 651 -21.17 -24.42 -12.23
CA ALA A 651 -21.72 -24.15 -13.55
C ALA A 651 -20.64 -23.95 -14.63
N GLY A 652 -19.46 -23.45 -14.26
CA GLY A 652 -18.34 -23.23 -15.19
C GLY A 652 -17.61 -24.52 -15.58
N ASN A 653 -17.17 -24.64 -16.83
CA ASN A 653 -16.54 -25.86 -17.36
C ASN A 653 -15.28 -26.24 -16.57
N VAL A 654 -15.07 -27.53 -16.31
CA VAL A 654 -13.89 -28.06 -15.63
C VAL A 654 -13.05 -28.89 -16.59
N THR A 655 -11.80 -28.49 -16.83
CA THR A 655 -10.93 -29.13 -17.84
C THR A 655 -9.53 -29.44 -17.32
N ALA A 656 -9.05 -30.65 -17.59
CA ALA A 656 -7.65 -31.01 -17.38
C ALA A 656 -7.01 -31.40 -18.72
N ASN A 657 -5.93 -30.70 -19.10
CA ASN A 657 -5.27 -30.86 -20.40
C ASN A 657 -3.81 -31.27 -20.21
N GLY A 658 -3.32 -32.23 -20.98
CA GLY A 658 -1.93 -32.66 -20.89
C GLY A 658 -1.39 -33.29 -22.17
N GLN A 659 -0.07 -33.38 -22.24
CA GLN A 659 0.66 -33.95 -23.38
C GLN A 659 1.37 -35.25 -22.96
N GLY A 660 1.44 -36.22 -23.86
CA GLY A 660 2.19 -37.48 -23.67
C GLY A 660 1.80 -38.26 -22.40
N THR A 661 2.78 -38.56 -21.56
CA THR A 661 2.64 -39.35 -20.32
C THR A 661 2.06 -38.55 -19.14
N SER A 662 1.46 -37.38 -19.36
CA SER A 662 0.88 -36.57 -18.29
C SER A 662 -0.43 -37.17 -17.80
N ALA A 663 -0.53 -37.47 -16.51
CA ALA A 663 -1.77 -37.97 -15.90
C ALA A 663 -2.72 -36.80 -15.66
N CYS A 664 -3.87 -36.81 -16.32
CA CYS A 664 -4.83 -35.71 -16.29
C CYS A 664 -6.14 -36.12 -15.64
N VAL A 665 -6.56 -35.38 -14.62
CA VAL A 665 -7.73 -35.70 -13.80
C VAL A 665 -8.61 -34.46 -13.65
N ALA A 666 -9.86 -34.58 -14.07
CA ALA A 666 -10.89 -33.55 -13.94
C ALA A 666 -12.08 -34.06 -13.11
N GLY A 667 -12.48 -33.29 -12.10
CA GLY A 667 -13.63 -33.58 -11.25
C GLY A 667 -14.61 -32.42 -11.19
N GLY A 668 -15.91 -32.67 -11.37
CA GLY A 668 -16.92 -31.60 -11.29
C GLY A 668 -16.99 -30.92 -9.92
N LEU A 669 -16.61 -31.61 -8.83
CA LEU A 669 -16.41 -30.99 -7.51
C LEU A 669 -14.95 -31.08 -7.05
N VAL A 670 -14.36 -32.29 -7.06
CA VAL A 670 -13.01 -32.54 -6.55
C VAL A 670 -12.14 -33.15 -7.64
N GLY A 671 -11.02 -32.52 -8.00
CA GLY A 671 -10.09 -33.09 -8.97
C GLY A 671 -9.45 -34.38 -8.46
N PHE A 672 -8.62 -34.27 -7.43
CA PHE A 672 -7.93 -35.41 -6.82
C PHE A 672 -8.08 -35.44 -5.29
N ASN A 673 -8.48 -36.60 -4.78
CA ASN A 673 -8.61 -36.88 -3.36
C ASN A 673 -7.57 -37.92 -2.89
N ASN A 674 -6.71 -37.54 -1.94
CA ASN A 674 -5.77 -38.45 -1.28
C ASN A 674 -5.74 -38.20 0.24
N ASN A 675 -6.78 -38.68 0.93
CA ASN A 675 -7.01 -38.31 2.32
C ASN A 675 -6.50 -39.30 3.38
N ARG A 676 -5.68 -40.30 3.00
CA ARG A 676 -4.94 -41.25 3.88
C ARG A 676 -5.51 -41.45 5.30
N ASN A 677 -6.81 -41.76 5.44
CA ASN A 677 -7.63 -42.04 6.66
C ASN A 677 -8.76 -41.05 7.02
N ASN A 678 -9.10 -40.05 6.21
CA ASN A 678 -10.16 -39.10 6.55
C ASN A 678 -11.27 -39.05 5.47
N ARG A 679 -12.38 -38.33 5.74
CA ARG A 679 -13.63 -38.33 4.97
C ARG A 679 -13.81 -37.03 4.18
N VAL A 680 -14.25 -37.17 2.93
CA VAL A 680 -14.86 -36.11 2.13
C VAL A 680 -16.37 -36.35 2.15
N THR A 681 -17.17 -35.35 2.55
CA THR A 681 -18.63 -35.41 2.53
C THR A 681 -19.16 -34.43 1.49
N VAL A 682 -20.06 -34.90 0.63
CA VAL A 682 -20.75 -34.09 -0.39
C VAL A 682 -22.24 -34.13 -0.08
N THR A 683 -22.84 -32.97 0.14
CA THR A 683 -24.25 -32.81 0.50
C THR A 683 -24.85 -31.68 -0.33
N GLU A 684 -25.92 -31.96 -1.05
CA GLU A 684 -26.71 -30.96 -1.80
C GLU A 684 -25.94 -30.13 -2.82
N CYS A 685 -24.81 -30.65 -3.32
CA CYS A 685 -24.04 -30.00 -4.38
C CYS A 685 -24.68 -30.21 -5.76
N THR A 686 -24.47 -29.26 -6.68
CA THR A 686 -24.93 -29.31 -8.07
C THR A 686 -23.77 -29.11 -9.05
N VAL A 687 -23.66 -29.99 -10.06
CA VAL A 687 -22.68 -29.89 -11.14
C VAL A 687 -23.42 -29.74 -12.47
N GLY A 688 -23.54 -28.50 -12.93
CA GLY A 688 -24.07 -28.14 -14.25
C GLY A 688 -22.99 -27.94 -15.32
N ALA A 689 -21.72 -27.96 -14.93
CA ALA A 689 -20.57 -27.79 -15.80
C ALA A 689 -20.27 -28.99 -16.72
N ASN A 690 -19.66 -28.72 -17.87
CA ASN A 690 -18.98 -29.78 -18.62
C ASN A 690 -17.66 -30.14 -17.92
N VAL A 691 -17.44 -31.42 -17.65
CA VAL A 691 -16.19 -31.93 -17.08
C VAL A 691 -15.45 -32.75 -18.13
N ALA A 692 -14.23 -32.33 -18.49
CA ALA A 692 -13.49 -32.94 -19.58
C ALA A 692 -12.00 -33.13 -19.28
N VAL A 693 -11.44 -34.18 -19.87
CA VAL A 693 -9.99 -34.41 -19.93
C VAL A 693 -9.55 -34.47 -21.39
N THR A 694 -8.51 -33.72 -21.73
CA THR A 694 -7.88 -33.75 -23.06
C THR A 694 -6.41 -34.13 -22.92
N ALA A 695 -6.10 -35.43 -23.03
CA ALA A 695 -4.72 -35.92 -22.94
C ALA A 695 -4.50 -37.17 -23.80
N SER A 696 -3.30 -37.29 -24.37
CA SER A 696 -2.93 -38.39 -25.29
C SER A 696 -1.89 -39.33 -24.66
N GLY A 697 -2.26 -40.58 -24.34
CA GLY A 697 -1.29 -41.65 -24.09
C GLY A 697 -0.90 -41.94 -22.62
N ALA A 698 -1.58 -41.36 -21.63
CA ALA A 698 -1.43 -41.74 -20.22
C ALA A 698 -2.53 -42.72 -19.78
N GLU A 699 -2.16 -43.73 -18.97
CA GLU A 699 -3.09 -44.75 -18.44
C GLU A 699 -4.04 -44.21 -17.35
N GLU A 700 -3.75 -43.05 -16.75
CA GLU A 700 -4.46 -42.49 -15.60
C GLU A 700 -5.36 -41.28 -15.90
N ASN A 701 -5.83 -41.13 -17.15
CA ASN A 701 -6.72 -40.04 -17.54
C ASN A 701 -8.16 -40.26 -17.05
N CYS A 702 -8.66 -39.41 -16.14
CA CYS A 702 -9.97 -39.58 -15.50
C CYS A 702 -10.80 -38.29 -15.50
N ALA A 703 -12.02 -38.35 -16.05
CA ALA A 703 -13.04 -37.30 -15.92
C ALA A 703 -14.25 -37.85 -15.15
N ALA A 704 -14.70 -37.12 -14.13
CA ALA A 704 -15.81 -37.54 -13.27
C ALA A 704 -16.64 -36.34 -12.81
N LEU A 705 -17.95 -36.52 -12.65
CA LEU A 705 -18.83 -35.44 -12.24
C LEU A 705 -18.65 -35.05 -10.76
N VAL A 706 -18.22 -35.97 -9.90
CA VAL A 706 -18.00 -35.69 -8.47
C VAL A 706 -16.51 -35.60 -8.16
N ALA A 707 -15.80 -36.73 -8.23
CA ALA A 707 -14.37 -36.79 -7.91
C ALA A 707 -13.58 -37.43 -9.06
N GLY A 708 -12.66 -36.67 -9.66
CA GLY A 708 -11.82 -37.11 -10.79
C GLY A 708 -11.02 -38.37 -10.46
N ARG A 709 -10.38 -38.41 -9.29
CA ARG A 709 -9.72 -39.61 -8.75
C ARG A 709 -9.79 -39.63 -7.22
N ASN A 710 -10.13 -40.79 -6.67
CA ASN A 710 -10.06 -41.05 -5.23
C ASN A 710 -8.96 -42.08 -4.95
N ALA A 711 -7.78 -41.62 -4.54
CA ALA A 711 -6.63 -42.49 -4.29
C ALA A 711 -6.67 -43.14 -2.90
N SER A 712 -7.21 -42.44 -1.89
CA SER A 712 -7.33 -42.94 -0.52
C SER A 712 -8.32 -42.13 0.32
N GLY A 713 -8.87 -42.74 1.37
CA GLY A 713 -9.88 -42.13 2.25
C GLY A 713 -11.32 -42.39 1.80
N THR A 714 -12.27 -42.00 2.64
CA THR A 714 -13.70 -42.25 2.38
C THR A 714 -14.30 -41.04 1.66
N LEU A 715 -14.90 -41.24 0.49
CA LEU A 715 -15.79 -40.27 -0.14
C LEU A 715 -17.24 -40.67 0.19
N THR A 716 -17.97 -39.81 0.90
CA THR A 716 -19.38 -40.03 1.24
C THR A 716 -20.24 -39.01 0.52
N ILE A 717 -21.12 -39.49 -0.35
CA ILE A 717 -22.13 -38.67 -1.00
C ILE A 717 -23.43 -38.85 -0.24
N VAL A 718 -23.90 -37.77 0.36
CA VAL A 718 -25.24 -37.67 0.95
C VAL A 718 -26.24 -37.36 -0.16
N SER A 719 -25.96 -36.32 -0.94
CA SER A 719 -26.73 -35.97 -2.14
C SER A 719 -25.90 -35.15 -3.15
N VAL A 720 -26.18 -35.33 -4.45
CA VAL A 720 -25.60 -34.52 -5.54
C VAL A 720 -26.52 -34.48 -6.75
N THR A 721 -26.59 -33.33 -7.43
CA THR A 721 -27.38 -33.12 -8.66
C THR A 721 -26.44 -32.90 -9.85
N VAL A 722 -26.68 -33.57 -10.98
CA VAL A 722 -25.84 -33.48 -12.21
C VAL A 722 -26.69 -33.38 -13.47
N ALA A 723 -26.17 -32.81 -14.57
CA ALA A 723 -26.91 -32.67 -15.83
C ALA A 723 -27.27 -34.03 -16.51
N GLU A 724 -28.41 -34.07 -17.23
CA GLU A 724 -28.92 -35.25 -17.96
C GLU A 724 -27.90 -35.76 -19.00
N GLY A 725 -27.62 -37.06 -18.97
CA GLY A 725 -26.60 -37.71 -19.81
C GLY A 725 -25.23 -37.89 -19.13
N GLY A 726 -25.02 -37.26 -17.98
CA GLY A 726 -23.85 -37.50 -17.14
C GLY A 726 -23.94 -38.84 -16.41
N THR A 727 -23.11 -39.81 -16.77
CA THR A 727 -22.94 -41.01 -15.93
C THR A 727 -22.09 -40.63 -14.71
N LEU A 728 -22.54 -40.98 -13.50
CA LEU A 728 -21.74 -40.84 -12.29
C LEU A 728 -20.53 -41.79 -12.36
N VAL A 729 -19.40 -41.31 -12.87
CA VAL A 729 -18.13 -42.05 -12.93
C VAL A 729 -17.29 -41.67 -11.71
N TYR A 730 -16.73 -42.66 -11.02
CA TYR A 730 -15.70 -42.46 -9.99
C TYR A 730 -14.35 -42.92 -10.54
N GLY A 731 -13.28 -42.16 -10.32
CA GLY A 731 -11.92 -42.60 -10.64
C GLY A 731 -11.40 -43.68 -9.68
N SER A 732 -11.97 -44.89 -9.74
CA SER A 732 -11.24 -46.18 -9.66
C SER A 732 -12.13 -47.45 -9.70
N GLU A 733 -13.46 -47.39 -9.56
CA GLU A 733 -14.41 -48.48 -9.89
C GLU A 733 -15.86 -48.02 -9.61
N ASN A 734 -16.84 -48.48 -10.38
CA ASN A 734 -18.27 -48.14 -10.23
C ASN A 734 -18.83 -48.60 -8.87
N ALA A 735 -18.83 -47.72 -7.87
CA ALA A 735 -19.51 -47.97 -6.60
C ALA A 735 -20.97 -47.49 -6.65
N SER A 736 -21.83 -48.23 -7.33
CA SER A 736 -23.29 -48.01 -7.34
C SER A 736 -24.01 -48.60 -6.12
N LEU A 737 -23.34 -48.73 -4.97
CA LEU A 737 -23.93 -49.39 -3.81
C LEU A 737 -24.59 -48.36 -2.88
N GLY A 738 -25.88 -48.12 -3.11
CA GLY A 738 -26.80 -47.53 -2.11
C GLY A 738 -27.35 -46.12 -2.37
N LEU A 739 -27.22 -45.57 -3.59
CA LEU A 739 -27.81 -44.28 -3.96
C LEU A 739 -29.12 -44.46 -4.75
N THR A 740 -30.13 -43.66 -4.43
CA THR A 740 -31.40 -43.55 -5.17
C THR A 740 -31.28 -42.45 -6.22
N GLN A 741 -31.74 -42.73 -7.44
CA GLN A 741 -31.71 -41.78 -8.55
C GLN A 741 -33.12 -41.20 -8.78
N THR A 742 -33.22 -39.87 -8.84
CA THR A 742 -34.47 -39.17 -9.11
C THR A 742 -34.23 -38.12 -10.19
N SER A 743 -35.00 -38.15 -11.28
CA SER A 743 -35.02 -37.07 -12.26
C SER A 743 -35.60 -35.81 -11.60
N VAL A 744 -34.94 -34.67 -11.79
CA VAL A 744 -35.43 -33.36 -11.33
C VAL A 744 -35.61 -32.42 -12.53
N GLU A 745 -36.40 -31.37 -12.35
CA GLU A 745 -36.74 -30.43 -13.41
C GLU A 745 -35.49 -29.75 -14.02
N GLY A 746 -35.54 -29.41 -15.31
CA GLY A 746 -34.43 -28.74 -16.00
C GLY A 746 -33.38 -29.67 -16.63
N GLY A 747 -33.66 -30.97 -16.74
CA GLY A 747 -32.74 -31.94 -17.34
C GLY A 747 -31.57 -32.28 -16.43
N TYR A 748 -31.85 -32.55 -15.16
CA TYR A 748 -30.87 -32.96 -14.15
C TYR A 748 -31.28 -34.26 -13.45
N ILE A 749 -30.30 -34.95 -12.88
CA ILE A 749 -30.44 -36.18 -12.11
C ILE A 749 -29.88 -35.95 -10.71
N ARG A 750 -30.70 -36.18 -9.68
CA ARG A 750 -30.29 -36.14 -8.26
C ARG A 750 -30.00 -37.56 -7.78
N TYR A 751 -28.84 -37.74 -7.14
CA TYR A 751 -28.41 -38.96 -6.47
C TYR A 751 -28.43 -38.72 -4.96
N GLU A 752 -29.10 -39.60 -4.20
CA GLU A 752 -29.20 -39.47 -2.74
C GLU A 752 -28.95 -40.80 -2.02
N ARG A 753 -28.32 -40.76 -0.85
CA ARG A 753 -28.13 -41.96 -0.03
C ARG A 753 -29.48 -42.52 0.41
N ALA A 754 -29.72 -43.82 0.17
CA ALA A 754 -30.92 -44.48 0.66
C ALA A 754 -31.01 -44.35 2.19
N ALA A 755 -32.20 -44.07 2.72
CA ALA A 755 -32.46 -44.08 4.15
C ALA A 755 -32.36 -45.52 4.67
N GLY A 756 -31.17 -45.90 5.17
CA GLY A 756 -30.84 -47.24 5.67
C GLY A 756 -29.59 -47.22 6.52
#